data_AF-D1W5R6-F1
#
_entry.id   AF-D1W5R6-F1
#
_cell.length_a   1.000
_cell.length_b   1.000
_cell.length_c   1.000
_cell.angle_alpha   90.00
_cell.angle_beta   90.00
_cell.angle_gamma   90.00
#
_symmetry.space_group_name_H-M   'P 1'
#
loop_
_entity.id
_entity.type
_entity.pdbx_description
1 polymer ?
#
loop_
_entity_poly.entity_id
_entity_poly.type
_entity_poly.pdbx_seq_one_letter_code
_entity_poly.pdbx_strand_id
1 'polypeptide(L)'
;MKQRILTILLLFATFFQVQAQQKVYVHTLDKIFEWFTWEVDSITFKEAEPLELPATAQPVDLGLSVKWADFNLGATTDTEPGLLVGWGDVTGTNRSVNLKYFPVEHPLGNIIMSKYDIAKQKWGDLWRLPSTDEIQELIDHCTWTWTTKNGVSGYQVASQKPGNTNSIFIPVTGSRTGAIMAEEGVAGYYWSGILDTDKTSAVALKFTDADKLQTALKRFIGCSIRPVYGKYVQAVYAVTAPATEVTYQTANVNVSLSGGIDQVKEYGVCYAKNPVDLDPIKGPKVSDTTLPQGNTKTFVLTGLSQRTTYYYQAYALVGSDYVYGEKLQFTTQPKFPEPEIVDLGLSVKWAKWNMGAKTEADYGGYFGWGDPTGELFSNDVTDYAKGLTTKDIGGTKYDIARAQWGGKWRLPTTKELKELEKCTWSFTSNYNDKGIAGWIVSNNGKQLFFPRAGWRRSDNSSHGISKDAYYWSSELADNNPNAAKYAQLLGKNFVEIEVSLKTILIPVRAIYDEPGENYTPDPTPDPGTDPTPDPGTDPDPKPEPPSSTAGKAVDLGLSVMWADRNIGASKASDAGQYFAWAEIKDKAEYTKQSYTSGYDTSTGMFTDSVSVNHIAGSKFDAARVLWGGTWRLPTDDEVDELRNNCKLEWTFQNGVPGYLVTSEKNAKNQIFLPAAGFNNGTSVAGDGSFAKYWTDRLYTYKDDTKAKAYALSLAKSSFYSDKMAREYGALIRPVMNY
;
A
#
# COMPACT_ATOMS: atom_id res chain seq x y z
N MET A 1 30.49 13.57 -26.98
CA MET A 1 30.42 12.35 -27.81
C MET A 1 31.77 12.21 -28.50
N LYS A 2 32.35 10.99 -28.56
CA LYS A 2 33.72 10.72 -29.03
C LYS A 2 33.98 11.34 -30.41
N GLN A 3 35.05 12.14 -30.54
CA GLN A 3 35.62 12.54 -31.83
C GLN A 3 35.89 11.26 -32.64
N ARG A 4 35.04 10.98 -33.62
CA ARG A 4 35.38 10.06 -34.71
C ARG A 4 35.94 10.92 -35.83
N ILE A 5 37.25 11.14 -35.79
CA ILE A 5 37.99 11.58 -36.97
C ILE A 5 37.88 10.44 -37.98
N LEU A 6 36.93 10.55 -38.90
CA LEU A 6 36.84 9.64 -40.04
C LEU A 6 37.88 10.12 -41.06
N THR A 7 39.12 9.65 -40.90
CA THR A 7 40.16 9.82 -41.92
C THR A 7 39.79 8.89 -43.07
N ILE A 8 39.12 9.41 -44.10
CA ILE A 8 38.95 8.69 -45.37
C ILE A 8 40.32 8.73 -46.06
N LEU A 9 41.08 7.64 -45.98
CA LEU A 9 42.19 7.40 -46.91
C LEU A 9 41.57 7.23 -48.31
N LEU A 10 41.63 8.29 -49.13
CA LEU A 10 41.46 8.11 -50.57
C LEU A 10 42.73 7.42 -51.08
N LEU A 11 42.60 6.13 -51.39
CA LEU A 11 43.60 5.37 -52.14
C LEU A 11 43.76 6.06 -53.51
N PHE A 12 44.85 6.81 -53.68
CA PHE A 12 45.32 7.23 -55.00
C PHE A 12 45.83 6.00 -55.74
N ALA A 13 44.98 5.39 -56.56
CA ALA A 13 45.45 4.56 -57.65
C ALA A 13 46.04 5.49 -58.71
N THR A 14 47.36 5.69 -58.65
CA THR A 14 48.13 6.34 -59.71
C THR A 14 47.99 5.53 -61.00
N PHE A 15 47.15 6.01 -61.92
CA PHE A 15 47.32 5.72 -63.33
C PHE A 15 47.40 7.05 -64.08
N PHE A 16 48.57 7.28 -64.67
CA PHE A 16 48.78 8.31 -65.69
C PHE A 16 47.71 8.15 -66.77
N GLN A 17 46.89 9.19 -67.00
CA GLN A 17 46.74 9.87 -68.30
C GLN A 17 45.61 10.92 -68.29
N VAL A 18 45.96 12.10 -68.83
CA VAL A 18 45.13 13.27 -69.19
C VAL A 18 44.57 14.11 -68.02
N GLN A 19 44.99 15.38 -67.97
CA GLN A 19 44.37 16.45 -67.17
C GLN A 19 42.92 16.65 -67.61
N ALA A 20 42.00 15.88 -67.04
CA ALA A 20 40.58 16.17 -67.11
C ALA A 20 40.14 16.77 -65.77
N GLN A 21 39.32 17.82 -65.84
CA GLN A 21 38.68 18.40 -64.67
C GLN A 21 37.87 17.29 -63.96
N GLN A 22 38.18 17.03 -62.69
CA GLN A 22 37.49 16.04 -61.88
C GLN A 22 36.16 16.62 -61.40
N LYS A 23 35.11 15.80 -61.42
CA LYS A 23 33.82 16.16 -60.82
C LYS A 23 33.73 15.52 -59.43
N VAL A 24 33.67 16.34 -58.39
CA VAL A 24 33.59 15.91 -56.98
C VAL A 24 32.13 15.82 -56.58
N TYR A 25 31.77 14.72 -55.93
CA TYR A 25 30.45 14.51 -55.34
C TYR A 25 30.57 14.33 -53.83
N VAL A 26 29.92 15.21 -53.06
CA VAL A 26 29.71 14.99 -51.62
C VAL A 26 28.25 14.64 -51.40
N HIS A 27 28.02 13.37 -51.11
CA HIS A 27 26.70 12.86 -50.75
C HIS A 27 26.48 13.06 -49.25
N THR A 28 25.58 13.98 -48.92
CA THR A 28 24.94 14.00 -47.61
C THR A 28 23.68 13.14 -47.68
N LEU A 29 23.08 12.85 -46.52
CA LEU A 29 21.86 12.04 -46.44
C LEU A 29 20.64 12.74 -47.09
N ASP A 30 20.68 14.06 -47.29
CA ASP A 30 19.58 14.87 -47.83
C ASP A 30 19.94 15.65 -49.10
N LYS A 31 21.23 15.84 -49.41
CA LYS A 31 21.71 16.60 -50.59
C LYS A 31 22.96 16.00 -51.20
N ILE A 32 23.13 16.20 -52.50
CA ILE A 32 24.38 15.93 -53.21
C ILE A 32 24.97 17.28 -53.58
N PHE A 33 26.20 17.54 -53.14
CA PHE A 33 26.98 18.68 -53.60
C PHE A 33 27.87 18.22 -54.74
N GLU A 34 27.77 18.89 -55.88
CA GLU A 34 28.64 18.64 -57.03
C GLU A 34 29.38 19.90 -57.46
N TRP A 35 30.66 19.76 -57.74
CA TRP A 35 31.44 20.80 -58.39
C TRP A 35 32.61 20.20 -59.17
N PHE A 36 33.17 20.99 -60.07
CA PHE A 36 34.32 20.60 -60.87
C PHE A 36 35.60 21.23 -60.31
N THR A 37 36.68 20.46 -60.22
CA THR A 37 38.01 20.93 -59.81
C THR A 37 39.10 20.22 -60.58
N TRP A 38 40.27 20.83 -60.68
CA TRP A 38 41.45 20.20 -61.29
C TRP A 38 42.15 19.24 -60.32
N GLU A 39 42.15 19.58 -59.03
CA GLU A 39 42.75 18.81 -57.95
C GLU A 39 42.00 19.09 -56.63
N VAL A 40 41.84 18.08 -55.77
CA VAL A 40 41.33 18.25 -54.40
C VAL A 40 42.51 18.09 -53.46
N ASP A 41 42.97 19.20 -52.88
CA ASP A 41 44.06 19.20 -51.89
C ASP A 41 43.60 18.56 -50.56
N SER A 42 42.51 19.08 -49.97
CA SER A 42 41.94 18.53 -48.74
C SER A 42 40.45 18.88 -48.58
N ILE A 43 39.71 18.07 -47.81
CA ILE A 43 38.35 18.37 -47.36
C ILE A 43 38.37 18.42 -45.83
N THR A 44 38.04 19.57 -45.26
CA THR A 44 38.03 19.78 -43.79
C THR A 44 36.61 19.98 -43.32
N PHE A 45 36.20 19.24 -42.29
CA PHE A 45 34.95 19.47 -41.57
C PHE A 45 35.25 20.24 -40.28
N LYS A 46 34.59 21.38 -40.10
CA LYS A 46 34.63 22.15 -38.85
C LYS A 46 33.24 22.16 -38.24
N GLU A 47 33.16 22.12 -36.91
CA GLU A 47 31.91 22.36 -36.22
C GLU A 47 31.45 23.80 -36.50
N ALA A 48 30.14 24.00 -36.63
CA ALA A 48 29.59 25.33 -36.74
C ALA A 48 29.80 26.08 -35.42
N GLU A 49 30.20 27.35 -35.51
CA GLU A 49 30.35 28.20 -34.33
C GLU A 49 29.02 28.24 -33.54
N PRO A 50 29.07 28.22 -32.19
CA PRO A 50 27.87 28.32 -31.37
C PRO A 50 27.09 29.60 -31.67
N LEU A 51 25.76 29.50 -31.75
CA LEU A 51 24.91 30.67 -31.88
C LEU A 51 24.99 31.53 -30.61
N GLU A 52 25.58 32.72 -30.73
CA GLU A 52 25.59 33.76 -29.71
C GLU A 52 24.25 34.50 -29.69
N LEU A 53 23.66 34.66 -28.50
CA LEU A 53 22.41 35.40 -28.32
C LEU A 53 22.69 36.80 -27.75
N PRO A 54 21.81 37.78 -28.04
CA PRO A 54 21.80 39.06 -27.33
C PRO A 54 21.48 38.89 -25.82
N ALA A 55 21.37 40.01 -25.12
CA ALA A 55 21.06 40.08 -23.68
C ALA A 55 19.86 39.22 -23.28
N THR A 56 19.90 38.69 -22.05
CA THR A 56 18.82 37.91 -21.45
C THR A 56 17.61 38.79 -21.12
N ALA A 57 16.41 38.26 -21.37
CA ALA A 57 15.14 38.90 -20.99
C ALA A 57 15.04 39.20 -19.50
N GLN A 58 14.16 40.13 -19.14
CA GLN A 58 13.75 40.36 -17.76
C GLN A 58 12.47 39.58 -17.43
N PRO A 59 12.37 38.98 -16.24
CA PRO A 59 11.17 38.25 -15.83
C PRO A 59 10.06 39.23 -15.42
N VAL A 60 8.96 39.24 -16.17
CA VAL A 60 7.77 40.05 -15.90
C VAL A 60 6.74 39.25 -15.12
N ASP A 61 6.34 39.76 -13.98
CA ASP A 61 5.30 39.15 -13.13
C ASP A 61 3.92 39.65 -13.54
N LEU A 62 3.17 38.81 -14.26
CA LEU A 62 1.79 39.07 -14.66
C LEU A 62 0.78 38.60 -13.60
N GLY A 63 1.22 38.19 -12.40
CA GLY A 63 0.36 37.64 -11.36
C GLY A 63 -0.06 36.19 -11.58
N LEU A 64 0.64 35.48 -12.47
CA LEU A 64 0.44 34.06 -12.82
C LEU A 64 1.33 33.14 -11.97
N SER A 65 1.26 31.83 -12.20
CA SER A 65 2.09 30.81 -11.55
C SER A 65 3.59 30.96 -11.85
N VAL A 66 3.93 31.56 -12.99
CA VAL A 66 5.30 31.84 -13.44
C VAL A 66 5.45 33.26 -13.99
N LYS A 67 6.68 33.76 -14.00
CA LYS A 67 7.02 35.04 -14.64
C LYS A 67 7.35 34.79 -16.11
N TRP A 68 6.96 35.71 -16.99
CA TRP A 68 7.14 35.59 -18.43
C TRP A 68 8.27 36.51 -18.92
N ALA A 69 9.01 36.10 -19.94
CA ALA A 69 10.01 36.97 -20.57
C ALA A 69 9.36 38.20 -21.23
N ASP A 70 9.98 39.37 -21.07
CA ASP A 70 9.58 40.61 -21.76
C ASP A 70 9.77 40.57 -23.28
N PHE A 71 10.70 39.76 -23.80
CA PHE A 71 10.91 39.53 -25.24
C PHE A 71 11.23 38.07 -25.61
N ASN A 72 11.17 37.75 -26.91
CA ASN A 72 11.43 36.40 -27.44
C ASN A 72 12.89 35.99 -27.30
N LEU A 73 13.14 34.68 -27.20
CA LEU A 73 14.51 34.15 -27.22
C LEU A 73 15.23 34.57 -28.51
N GLY A 74 16.39 35.23 -28.35
CA GLY A 74 17.20 35.74 -29.46
C GLY A 74 16.74 37.08 -30.03
N ALA A 75 15.73 37.72 -29.44
CA ALA A 75 15.38 39.11 -29.71
C ALA A 75 16.14 40.07 -28.77
N THR A 76 16.18 41.35 -29.14
CA THR A 76 16.65 42.46 -28.29
C THR A 76 15.53 43.38 -27.81
N THR A 77 14.37 43.31 -28.48
CA THR A 77 13.18 44.12 -28.18
C THR A 77 11.93 43.25 -28.16
N ASP A 78 10.86 43.72 -27.52
CA ASP A 78 9.60 42.99 -27.37
C ASP A 78 8.80 42.84 -28.67
N THR A 79 9.09 43.66 -29.68
CA THR A 79 8.49 43.61 -31.02
C THR A 79 9.22 42.71 -32.00
N GLU A 80 10.44 42.28 -31.69
CA GLU A 80 11.22 41.40 -32.55
C GLU A 80 10.73 39.95 -32.45
N PRO A 81 10.69 39.21 -33.58
CA PRO A 81 10.21 37.83 -33.58
C PRO A 81 11.15 36.87 -32.82
N GLY A 82 12.43 37.22 -32.66
CA GLY A 82 13.44 36.33 -32.10
C GLY A 82 13.74 35.14 -33.01
N LEU A 83 14.23 34.05 -32.43
CA LEU A 83 14.54 32.84 -33.18
C LEU A 83 13.30 31.99 -33.46
N LEU A 84 13.14 31.58 -34.71
CA LEU A 84 12.25 30.48 -35.08
C LEU A 84 13.03 29.16 -35.06
N VAL A 85 12.78 28.34 -34.04
CA VAL A 85 13.55 27.12 -33.77
C VAL A 85 12.65 25.90 -33.83
N GLY A 86 13.19 24.79 -34.33
CA GLY A 86 12.47 23.52 -34.23
C GLY A 86 12.49 23.01 -32.80
N TRP A 87 11.48 22.23 -32.44
CA TRP A 87 11.31 21.76 -31.08
C TRP A 87 12.45 20.82 -30.68
N GLY A 88 13.13 21.16 -29.58
CA GLY A 88 14.32 20.47 -29.07
C GLY A 88 15.63 20.87 -29.74
N ASP A 89 15.64 21.71 -30.78
CA ASP A 89 16.86 22.22 -31.40
C ASP A 89 17.55 23.25 -30.50
N VAL A 90 18.56 22.81 -29.74
CA VAL A 90 19.35 23.69 -28.86
C VAL A 90 20.42 24.49 -29.60
N THR A 91 20.67 24.19 -30.87
CA THR A 91 21.61 24.97 -31.69
C THR A 91 20.96 26.27 -32.16
N GLY A 92 19.63 26.28 -32.34
CA GLY A 92 18.85 27.37 -32.90
C GLY A 92 19.01 27.55 -34.42
N THR A 93 19.93 26.81 -35.04
CA THR A 93 20.32 26.96 -36.45
C THR A 93 19.83 25.82 -37.34
N ASN A 94 19.24 24.76 -36.79
CA ASN A 94 18.78 23.65 -37.58
C ASN A 94 17.58 24.05 -38.47
N ARG A 95 17.72 23.83 -39.78
CA ARG A 95 16.70 24.08 -40.81
C ARG A 95 16.29 22.80 -41.55
N SER A 96 16.61 21.61 -41.04
CA SER A 96 16.17 20.37 -41.67
C SER A 96 14.66 20.17 -41.48
N VAL A 97 14.03 19.49 -42.44
CA VAL A 97 12.65 18.97 -42.34
C VAL A 97 12.62 17.49 -41.95
N ASN A 98 13.77 16.88 -41.71
CA ASN A 98 13.89 15.50 -41.30
C ASN A 98 14.17 15.41 -39.78
N LEU A 99 13.26 14.74 -39.07
CA LEU A 99 13.28 14.60 -37.61
C LEU A 99 14.55 13.91 -37.07
N LYS A 100 15.25 13.12 -37.89
CA LYS A 100 16.51 12.48 -37.52
C LYS A 100 17.62 13.48 -37.13
N TYR A 101 17.55 14.71 -37.65
CA TYR A 101 18.53 15.76 -37.33
C TYR A 101 18.12 16.63 -36.16
N PHE A 102 16.92 16.43 -35.61
CA PHE A 102 16.57 17.04 -34.35
C PHE A 102 17.11 16.14 -33.24
N PRO A 103 17.66 16.71 -32.16
CA PRO A 103 18.54 16.00 -31.24
C PRO A 103 17.85 14.88 -30.42
N VAL A 104 16.55 14.66 -30.63
CA VAL A 104 15.82 13.46 -30.23
C VAL A 104 14.87 13.02 -31.36
N GLU A 105 15.21 11.94 -32.06
CA GLU A 105 14.34 11.35 -33.12
C GLU A 105 13.06 10.76 -32.50
N HIS A 106 13.18 10.13 -31.33
CA HIS A 106 12.08 9.54 -30.55
C HIS A 106 12.07 10.08 -29.11
N PRO A 107 11.55 11.29 -28.87
CA PRO A 107 11.48 11.83 -27.52
C PRO A 107 10.66 10.94 -26.59
N LEU A 108 11.22 10.66 -25.41
CA LEU A 108 10.60 9.86 -24.36
C LEU A 108 9.65 10.69 -23.47
N GLY A 109 9.59 12.01 -23.70
CA GLY A 109 8.72 12.93 -22.97
C GLY A 109 9.01 14.40 -23.29
N ASN A 110 8.47 15.27 -22.46
CA ASN A 110 8.58 16.74 -22.54
C ASN A 110 10.04 17.20 -22.37
N ILE A 111 10.38 18.36 -22.94
CA ILE A 111 11.77 18.88 -22.94
C ILE A 111 12.02 20.01 -21.94
N ILE A 112 10.99 20.50 -21.25
CA ILE A 112 11.13 21.61 -20.29
C ILE A 112 12.23 21.29 -19.29
N MET A 113 13.15 22.24 -19.06
CA MET A 113 14.31 22.10 -18.18
C MET A 113 15.33 21.00 -18.56
N SER A 114 15.12 20.26 -19.65
CA SER A 114 16.05 19.24 -20.10
C SER A 114 17.26 19.85 -20.82
N LYS A 115 18.24 19.00 -21.19
CA LYS A 115 19.35 19.40 -22.08
C LYS A 115 18.89 19.82 -23.50
N TYR A 116 17.62 19.63 -23.83
CA TYR A 116 17.00 20.00 -25.11
C TYR A 116 16.13 21.27 -25.02
N ASP A 117 16.01 21.87 -23.83
CA ASP A 117 15.35 23.15 -23.62
C ASP A 117 16.30 24.28 -24.04
N ILE A 118 16.08 24.87 -25.22
CA ILE A 118 16.95 25.93 -25.73
C ILE A 118 16.97 27.18 -24.83
N ALA A 119 15.86 27.50 -24.15
CA ALA A 119 15.82 28.66 -23.24
C ALA A 119 16.71 28.41 -22.03
N LYS A 120 16.68 27.21 -21.44
CA LYS A 120 17.62 26.81 -20.38
C LYS A 120 19.05 26.83 -20.86
N GLN A 121 19.33 26.24 -22.02
CA GLN A 121 20.71 26.15 -22.53
C GLN A 121 21.31 27.52 -22.83
N LYS A 122 20.50 28.49 -23.26
CA LYS A 122 20.98 29.80 -23.69
C LYS A 122 20.89 30.89 -22.62
N TRP A 123 19.88 30.85 -21.75
CA TRP A 123 19.64 31.88 -20.72
C TRP A 123 19.83 31.38 -19.28
N GLY A 124 20.08 30.08 -19.06
CA GLY A 124 20.43 29.50 -17.76
C GLY A 124 19.29 28.78 -17.03
N ASP A 125 19.62 28.14 -15.91
CA ASP A 125 18.77 27.14 -15.21
C ASP A 125 17.45 27.66 -14.61
N LEU A 126 17.17 28.96 -14.71
CA LEU A 126 15.90 29.55 -14.28
C LEU A 126 14.98 29.89 -15.45
N TRP A 127 15.50 29.93 -16.68
CA TRP A 127 14.74 30.16 -17.90
C TRP A 127 14.43 28.84 -18.60
N ARG A 128 13.21 28.72 -19.12
CA ARG A 128 12.73 27.47 -19.73
C ARG A 128 11.57 27.71 -20.69
N LEU A 129 11.27 26.72 -21.54
CA LEU A 129 9.99 26.72 -22.26
C LEU A 129 8.81 26.60 -21.27
N PRO A 130 7.65 27.21 -21.57
CA PRO A 130 6.43 27.03 -20.78
C PRO A 130 5.79 25.65 -20.99
N SER A 131 5.01 25.20 -20.01
CA SER A 131 4.07 24.08 -20.17
C SER A 131 2.79 24.53 -20.89
N THR A 132 1.97 23.57 -21.31
CA THR A 132 0.62 23.85 -21.86
C THR A 132 -0.30 24.45 -20.82
N ASP A 133 -0.14 24.11 -19.54
CA ASP A 133 -0.94 24.65 -18.43
C ASP A 133 -0.55 26.10 -18.15
N GLU A 134 0.74 26.43 -18.18
CA GLU A 134 1.23 27.82 -18.03
C GLU A 134 0.79 28.70 -19.21
N ILE A 135 0.77 28.15 -20.43
CA ILE A 135 0.18 28.83 -21.60
C ILE A 135 -1.32 29.04 -21.40
N GLN A 136 -2.04 28.03 -20.92
CA GLN A 136 -3.49 28.13 -20.69
C GLN A 136 -3.80 29.17 -19.62
N GLU A 137 -3.02 29.19 -18.54
CA GLU A 137 -3.10 30.20 -17.49
C GLU A 137 -2.90 31.62 -18.03
N LEU A 138 -1.93 31.82 -18.93
CA LEU A 138 -1.71 33.11 -19.61
C LEU A 138 -2.92 33.51 -20.46
N ILE A 139 -3.59 32.58 -21.13
CA ILE A 139 -4.80 32.85 -21.93
C ILE A 139 -5.97 33.24 -21.02
N ASP A 140 -6.20 32.47 -19.96
CA ASP A 140 -7.42 32.56 -19.15
C ASP A 140 -7.36 33.68 -18.10
N HIS A 141 -6.16 34.03 -17.61
CA HIS A 141 -5.96 34.95 -16.49
C HIS A 141 -5.24 36.25 -16.85
N CYS A 142 -5.11 36.55 -18.14
CA CYS A 142 -4.64 37.86 -18.62
C CYS A 142 -5.64 38.49 -19.59
N THR A 143 -5.60 39.81 -19.69
CA THR A 143 -6.34 40.55 -20.72
C THR A 143 -5.48 40.66 -21.96
N TRP A 144 -5.96 40.10 -23.07
CA TRP A 144 -5.30 40.12 -24.37
C TRP A 144 -5.94 41.20 -25.27
N THR A 145 -5.20 42.25 -25.59
CA THR A 145 -5.66 43.33 -26.48
C THR A 145 -4.83 43.33 -27.77
N TRP A 146 -5.48 43.05 -28.90
CA TRP A 146 -4.80 43.10 -30.20
C TRP A 146 -4.39 44.55 -30.52
N THR A 147 -3.14 44.75 -30.91
CA THR A 147 -2.60 46.08 -31.20
C THR A 147 -1.42 46.01 -32.16
N THR A 148 -0.99 47.18 -32.64
CA THR A 148 0.22 47.34 -33.44
C THR A 148 1.22 48.18 -32.65
N LYS A 149 2.35 47.58 -32.28
CA LYS A 149 3.44 48.24 -31.55
C LYS A 149 4.65 48.35 -32.47
N ASN A 150 5.14 49.57 -32.69
CA ASN A 150 6.26 49.87 -33.62
C ASN A 150 6.09 49.24 -35.02
N GLY A 151 4.85 49.21 -35.55
CA GLY A 151 4.56 48.62 -36.86
C GLY A 151 4.43 47.10 -36.87
N VAL A 152 4.57 46.43 -35.72
CA VAL A 152 4.41 44.97 -35.59
C VAL A 152 3.06 44.66 -34.93
N SER A 153 2.25 43.84 -35.58
CA SER A 153 0.98 43.34 -35.03
C SER A 153 1.22 42.28 -33.96
N GLY A 154 0.38 42.27 -32.93
CA GLY A 154 0.45 41.29 -31.86
C GLY A 154 -0.51 41.62 -30.73
N TYR A 155 -0.31 40.96 -29.59
CA TYR A 155 -1.12 41.20 -28.41
C TYR A 155 -0.33 41.93 -27.32
N GLN A 156 -0.94 42.99 -26.77
CA GLN A 156 -0.59 43.46 -25.44
C GLN A 156 -1.32 42.56 -24.43
N VAL A 157 -0.56 41.84 -23.62
CA VAL A 157 -1.07 40.89 -22.62
C VAL A 157 -0.86 41.49 -21.23
N ALA A 158 -1.94 41.93 -20.60
CA ALA A 158 -1.92 42.62 -19.31
C ALA A 158 -2.44 41.75 -18.17
N SER A 159 -1.84 41.91 -16.99
CA SER A 159 -2.29 41.21 -15.77
C SER A 159 -3.75 41.55 -15.43
N GLN A 160 -4.53 40.55 -15.01
CA GLN A 160 -5.84 40.77 -14.39
C GLN A 160 -5.79 40.84 -12.85
N LYS A 161 -4.61 40.64 -12.25
CA LYS A 161 -4.46 40.61 -10.79
C LYS A 161 -4.66 42.01 -10.21
N PRO A 162 -5.56 42.21 -9.21
CA PRO A 162 -5.80 43.51 -8.62
C PRO A 162 -4.51 44.17 -8.12
N GLY A 163 -4.26 45.41 -8.56
CA GLY A 163 -3.07 46.18 -8.20
C GLY A 163 -1.81 45.86 -9.02
N ASN A 164 -1.84 44.91 -9.95
CA ASN A 164 -0.73 44.64 -10.87
C ASN A 164 -0.96 45.37 -12.21
N THR A 165 -0.04 46.27 -12.59
CA THR A 165 -0.10 47.03 -13.85
C THR A 165 0.85 46.48 -14.92
N ASN A 166 1.50 45.35 -14.67
CA ASN A 166 2.46 44.76 -15.60
C ASN A 166 1.77 44.21 -16.85
N SER A 167 2.47 44.30 -17.98
CA SER A 167 2.04 43.70 -19.24
C SER A 167 3.24 43.36 -20.12
N ILE A 168 3.06 42.42 -21.04
CA ILE A 168 4.04 42.03 -22.06
C ILE A 168 3.45 42.18 -23.46
N PHE A 169 4.30 42.37 -24.47
CA PHE A 169 3.88 42.35 -25.88
C PHE A 169 4.33 41.03 -26.54
N ILE A 170 3.38 40.32 -27.16
CA ILE A 170 3.63 39.06 -27.88
C ILE A 170 3.38 39.32 -29.37
N PRO A 171 4.45 39.47 -30.19
CA PRO A 171 4.32 39.79 -31.60
C PRO A 171 3.84 38.59 -32.43
N VAL A 172 3.19 38.88 -33.55
CA VAL A 172 2.99 37.92 -34.65
C VAL A 172 4.34 37.59 -35.27
N THR A 173 4.70 36.31 -35.30
CA THR A 173 6.04 35.86 -35.73
C THR A 173 6.04 35.04 -37.01
N GLY A 174 4.88 34.51 -37.42
CA GLY A 174 4.82 33.41 -38.39
C GLY A 174 5.53 32.16 -37.86
N SER A 175 5.74 31.21 -38.77
CA SER A 175 6.49 29.98 -38.54
C SER A 175 7.37 29.67 -39.76
N ARG A 176 8.23 28.65 -39.68
CA ARG A 176 9.01 28.17 -40.83
C ARG A 176 8.97 26.66 -41.01
N THR A 177 8.99 26.19 -42.25
CA THR A 177 9.30 24.80 -42.61
C THR A 177 10.61 24.77 -43.36
N GLY A 178 11.64 24.21 -42.73
CA GLY A 178 13.01 24.34 -43.22
C GLY A 178 13.44 25.80 -43.26
N ALA A 179 13.73 26.33 -44.46
CA ALA A 179 14.06 27.75 -44.70
C ALA A 179 12.87 28.59 -45.20
N ILE A 180 11.70 27.97 -45.44
CA ILE A 180 10.53 28.65 -46.00
C ILE A 180 9.67 29.17 -44.86
N MET A 181 9.36 30.46 -44.88
CA MET A 181 8.50 31.12 -43.91
C MET A 181 7.00 30.97 -44.28
N ALA A 182 6.14 31.01 -43.28
CA ALA A 182 4.69 30.91 -43.43
C ALA A 182 3.97 31.80 -42.40
N GLU A 183 2.83 32.37 -42.80
CA GLU A 183 1.95 33.18 -41.95
C GLU A 183 2.65 34.39 -41.28
N GLU A 184 3.69 34.92 -41.92
CA GLU A 184 4.34 36.17 -41.52
C GLU A 184 3.32 37.31 -41.50
N GLY A 185 3.26 38.05 -40.40
CA GLY A 185 2.28 39.13 -40.21
C GLY A 185 0.83 38.67 -40.04
N VAL A 186 0.55 37.36 -40.09
CA VAL A 186 -0.80 36.78 -39.95
C VAL A 186 -1.02 36.14 -38.59
N ALA A 187 -0.11 35.26 -38.14
CA ALA A 187 -0.30 34.50 -36.89
C ALA A 187 0.97 34.37 -36.04
N GLY A 188 0.80 34.37 -34.72
CA GLY A 188 1.87 34.06 -33.77
C GLY A 188 1.98 32.56 -33.53
N TYR A 189 3.21 32.04 -33.52
CA TYR A 189 3.50 30.63 -33.21
C TYR A 189 4.60 30.51 -32.17
N TYR A 190 4.26 29.89 -31.03
CA TYR A 190 5.13 29.84 -29.86
C TYR A 190 5.20 28.44 -29.27
N TRP A 191 6.39 27.85 -29.17
CA TRP A 191 6.53 26.50 -28.61
C TRP A 191 6.26 26.46 -27.11
N SER A 192 5.50 25.45 -26.69
CA SER A 192 5.60 24.88 -25.35
C SER A 192 6.73 23.84 -25.30
N GLY A 193 7.15 23.43 -24.12
CA GLY A 193 8.07 22.29 -23.98
C GLY A 193 7.36 20.93 -23.90
N ILE A 194 6.08 20.84 -24.27
CA ILE A 194 5.26 19.64 -24.18
C ILE A 194 5.24 18.89 -25.53
N LEU A 195 5.49 17.58 -25.45
CA LEU A 195 5.41 16.67 -26.59
C LEU A 195 3.95 16.29 -26.83
N ASP A 196 3.55 16.21 -28.10
CA ASP A 196 2.20 15.76 -28.44
C ASP A 196 2.07 14.23 -28.34
N THR A 197 0.84 13.73 -28.33
CA THR A 197 0.53 12.29 -28.43
C THR A 197 1.18 11.65 -29.66
N ASP A 198 1.19 12.35 -30.80
CA ASP A 198 2.06 12.04 -31.93
C ASP A 198 3.49 12.52 -31.63
N LYS A 199 4.41 11.57 -31.36
CA LYS A 199 5.81 11.85 -31.03
C LYS A 199 6.61 12.56 -32.14
N THR A 200 6.05 12.69 -33.35
CA THR A 200 6.62 13.51 -34.42
C THR A 200 6.24 14.99 -34.34
N SER A 201 5.36 15.34 -33.41
CA SER A 201 4.78 16.66 -33.17
C SER A 201 5.01 17.13 -31.73
N ALA A 202 4.85 18.43 -31.49
CA ALA A 202 4.85 19.05 -30.17
C ALA A 202 3.76 20.13 -30.11
N VAL A 203 3.42 20.59 -28.90
CA VAL A 203 2.35 21.57 -28.70
C VAL A 203 2.89 22.99 -28.74
N ALA A 204 2.23 23.86 -29.50
CA ALA A 204 2.51 25.29 -29.60
C ALA A 204 1.26 26.12 -29.31
N LEU A 205 1.44 27.33 -28.78
CA LEU A 205 0.44 28.39 -28.83
C LEU A 205 0.38 28.95 -30.25
N LYS A 206 -0.81 28.93 -30.87
CA LYS A 206 -1.15 29.66 -32.09
C LYS A 206 -2.15 30.76 -31.75
N PHE A 207 -1.94 31.96 -32.28
CA PHE A 207 -2.93 33.02 -32.19
C PHE A 207 -3.03 33.88 -33.46
N THR A 208 -4.21 34.45 -33.66
CA THR A 208 -4.55 35.52 -34.61
C THR A 208 -5.30 36.63 -33.85
N ASP A 209 -5.77 37.67 -34.54
CA ASP A 209 -6.65 38.69 -33.96
C ASP A 209 -8.01 38.13 -33.49
N ALA A 210 -8.45 37.01 -34.07
CA ALA A 210 -9.69 36.32 -33.71
C ALA A 210 -9.49 35.24 -32.64
N ASP A 211 -8.46 34.40 -32.78
CA ASP A 211 -8.35 33.15 -32.02
C ASP A 211 -7.05 33.03 -31.23
N LYS A 212 -7.09 32.31 -30.11
CA LYS A 212 -5.94 31.92 -29.29
C LYS A 212 -6.14 30.46 -28.88
N LEU A 213 -5.29 29.56 -29.34
CA LEU A 213 -5.44 28.12 -29.08
C LEU A 213 -4.09 27.40 -29.03
N GLN A 214 -4.09 26.24 -28.40
CA GLN A 214 -2.94 25.33 -28.41
C GLN A 214 -3.10 24.32 -29.55
N THR A 215 -2.05 24.10 -30.34
CA THR A 215 -2.07 23.24 -31.53
C THR A 215 -0.82 22.37 -31.64
N ALA A 216 -0.97 21.18 -32.22
CA ALA A 216 0.14 20.27 -32.47
C ALA A 216 0.80 20.57 -33.82
N LEU A 217 2.11 20.77 -33.83
CA LEU A 217 2.91 21.03 -35.03
C LEU A 217 4.08 20.04 -35.10
N LYS A 218 4.51 19.69 -36.31
CA LYS A 218 5.68 18.82 -36.50
C LYS A 218 6.91 19.46 -35.86
N ARG A 219 7.72 18.67 -35.16
CA ARG A 219 8.85 19.19 -34.36
C ARG A 219 9.91 19.92 -35.19
N PHE A 220 9.98 19.67 -36.50
CA PHE A 220 10.90 20.40 -37.40
C PHE A 220 10.42 21.80 -37.78
N ILE A 221 9.17 22.16 -37.49
CA ILE A 221 8.64 23.51 -37.74
C ILE A 221 9.35 24.49 -36.81
N GLY A 222 9.83 25.60 -37.36
CA GLY A 222 10.41 26.67 -36.56
C GLY A 222 9.30 27.56 -36.01
N CYS A 223 9.17 27.60 -34.69
CA CYS A 223 8.30 28.54 -33.97
C CYS A 223 9.13 29.38 -33.00
N SER A 224 8.58 30.50 -32.58
CA SER A 224 9.20 31.39 -31.60
C SER A 224 9.23 30.76 -30.21
N ILE A 225 10.15 31.21 -29.38
CA ILE A 225 10.17 30.85 -27.95
C ILE A 225 9.94 32.11 -27.14
N ARG A 226 8.91 32.09 -26.29
CA ARG A 226 8.69 33.06 -25.22
C ARG A 226 8.94 32.36 -23.88
N PRO A 227 10.16 32.45 -23.31
CA PRO A 227 10.49 31.71 -22.10
C PRO A 227 9.71 32.16 -20.87
N VAL A 228 9.60 31.27 -19.90
CA VAL A 228 9.14 31.57 -18.53
C VAL A 228 10.29 31.40 -17.54
N TYR A 229 10.19 32.09 -16.41
CA TYR A 229 11.21 32.15 -15.37
C TYR A 229 10.71 31.51 -14.07
N GLY A 230 11.43 30.50 -13.58
CA GLY A 230 11.13 29.76 -12.35
C GLY A 230 11.33 28.26 -12.51
N LYS A 231 11.36 27.51 -11.39
CA LYS A 231 11.49 26.05 -11.41
C LYS A 231 10.31 25.40 -12.14
N TYR A 232 10.58 24.40 -12.97
CA TYR A 232 9.57 23.50 -13.51
C TYR A 232 9.44 22.28 -12.62
N VAL A 233 8.22 21.87 -12.30
CA VAL A 233 7.96 20.59 -11.63
C VAL A 233 7.35 19.66 -12.67
N GLN A 234 8.17 18.75 -13.22
CA GLN A 234 7.66 17.76 -14.19
C GLN A 234 6.73 16.80 -13.46
N ALA A 235 5.46 16.74 -13.90
CA ALA A 235 4.47 15.83 -13.33
C ALA A 235 4.98 14.39 -13.36
N VAL A 236 4.80 13.71 -12.23
CA VAL A 236 5.01 12.27 -12.09
C VAL A 236 3.66 11.60 -12.29
N TYR A 237 3.65 10.44 -12.92
CA TYR A 237 2.48 9.59 -13.06
C TYR A 237 2.77 8.22 -12.48
N ALA A 238 1.84 7.70 -11.67
CA ALA A 238 1.85 6.33 -11.17
C ALA A 238 0.69 5.55 -11.80
N VAL A 239 0.96 4.35 -12.29
CA VAL A 239 -0.05 3.48 -12.89
C VAL A 239 -0.21 2.23 -12.03
N THR A 240 -1.46 1.98 -11.62
CA THR A 240 -1.85 0.77 -10.89
C THR A 240 -2.25 -0.32 -11.90
N ALA A 241 -1.55 -1.45 -11.91
CA ALA A 241 -1.98 -2.61 -12.70
C ALA A 241 -2.98 -3.49 -11.91
N PRO A 242 -3.84 -4.27 -12.58
CA PRO A 242 -4.66 -5.29 -11.92
C PRO A 242 -3.82 -6.28 -11.12
N ALA A 243 -4.33 -6.66 -9.94
CA ALA A 243 -3.69 -7.62 -9.07
C ALA A 243 -3.62 -9.00 -9.73
N THR A 244 -2.47 -9.66 -9.58
CA THR A 244 -2.21 -11.03 -10.06
C THR A 244 -1.79 -11.92 -8.90
N GLU A 245 -1.78 -13.23 -9.12
CA GLU A 245 -1.40 -14.23 -8.08
C GLU A 245 -2.13 -14.02 -6.74
N VAL A 246 -3.41 -13.65 -6.82
CA VAL A 246 -4.24 -13.42 -5.63
C VAL A 246 -4.51 -14.75 -4.94
N THR A 247 -3.96 -14.91 -3.74
CA THR A 247 -4.19 -16.06 -2.86
C THR A 247 -5.15 -15.68 -1.73
N TYR A 248 -5.25 -16.53 -0.71
CA TYR A 248 -6.02 -16.22 0.50
C TYR A 248 -5.34 -15.24 1.45
N GLN A 249 -4.05 -14.95 1.23
CA GLN A 249 -3.26 -14.11 2.13
C GLN A 249 -2.22 -13.20 1.43
N THR A 250 -2.11 -13.29 0.10
CA THR A 250 -1.18 -12.48 -0.70
C THR A 250 -1.80 -12.03 -2.03
N ALA A 251 -1.25 -10.98 -2.62
CA ALA A 251 -1.53 -10.57 -3.99
C ALA A 251 -0.34 -9.77 -4.56
N ASN A 252 -0.10 -9.88 -5.87
CA ASN A 252 0.94 -9.11 -6.54
C ASN A 252 0.33 -7.92 -7.29
N VAL A 253 0.96 -6.76 -7.23
CA VAL A 253 0.54 -5.55 -7.93
C VAL A 253 1.73 -4.93 -8.64
N ASN A 254 1.60 -4.72 -9.95
CA ASN A 254 2.62 -3.98 -10.71
C ASN A 254 2.34 -2.48 -10.63
N VAL A 255 3.40 -1.73 -10.34
CA VAL A 255 3.39 -0.26 -10.37
C VAL A 255 4.36 0.21 -11.44
N SER A 256 3.87 1.03 -12.36
CA SER A 256 4.67 1.68 -13.41
C SER A 256 4.72 3.19 -13.18
N LEU A 257 5.91 3.77 -13.23
CA LEU A 257 6.13 5.21 -13.09
C LEU A 257 6.50 5.84 -14.44
N SER A 258 6.06 7.06 -14.69
CA SER A 258 6.51 7.85 -15.85
C SER A 258 6.51 9.36 -15.52
N GLY A 259 7.07 10.17 -16.42
CA GLY A 259 7.26 11.60 -16.19
C GLY A 259 8.56 11.91 -15.43
N GLY A 260 8.52 12.86 -14.49
CA GLY A 260 9.67 13.35 -13.72
C GLY A 260 10.13 12.41 -12.59
N ILE A 261 10.32 11.13 -12.90
CA ILE A 261 10.51 10.07 -11.88
C ILE A 261 11.77 10.25 -11.03
N ASP A 262 12.74 11.02 -11.48
CA ASP A 262 13.95 11.41 -10.75
C ASP A 262 13.65 12.22 -9.47
N GLN A 263 12.44 12.78 -9.37
CA GLN A 263 11.96 13.52 -8.21
C GLN A 263 11.24 12.63 -7.18
N VAL A 264 10.98 11.36 -7.50
CA VAL A 264 10.27 10.41 -6.62
C VAL A 264 11.18 9.97 -5.49
N LYS A 265 10.74 10.21 -4.25
CA LYS A 265 11.45 9.79 -3.03
C LYS A 265 11.05 8.40 -2.55
N GLU A 266 9.79 8.03 -2.79
CA GLU A 266 9.18 6.75 -2.39
C GLU A 266 8.05 6.44 -3.35
N TYR A 267 7.82 5.17 -3.67
CA TYR A 267 6.66 4.74 -4.44
C TYR A 267 6.24 3.34 -4.01
N GLY A 268 4.99 2.99 -4.28
CA GLY A 268 4.47 1.72 -3.83
C GLY A 268 2.99 1.53 -4.08
N VAL A 269 2.39 0.66 -3.28
CA VAL A 269 0.96 0.36 -3.28
C VAL A 269 0.43 0.57 -1.87
N CYS A 270 -0.58 1.41 -1.72
CA CYS A 270 -1.40 1.43 -0.51
C CYS A 270 -2.67 0.60 -0.76
N TYR A 271 -3.17 -0.04 0.28
CA TYR A 271 -4.33 -0.95 0.19
C TYR A 271 -5.17 -0.89 1.47
N ALA A 272 -6.46 -1.20 1.38
CA ALA A 272 -7.37 -1.18 2.52
C ALA A 272 -8.63 -2.02 2.25
N LYS A 273 -9.39 -2.37 3.30
CA LYS A 273 -10.69 -3.07 3.16
C LYS A 273 -11.84 -2.13 2.76
N ASN A 274 -11.66 -0.83 2.98
CA ASN A 274 -12.62 0.21 2.60
C ASN A 274 -11.90 1.26 1.73
N PRO A 275 -12.46 1.68 0.58
CA PRO A 275 -11.80 2.62 -0.32
C PRO A 275 -11.52 4.01 0.26
N VAL A 276 -12.20 4.41 1.35
CA VAL A 276 -11.94 5.70 2.03
C VAL A 276 -10.65 5.66 2.87
N ASP A 277 -10.21 4.47 3.26
CA ASP A 277 -9.00 4.25 4.07
C ASP A 277 -7.75 4.05 3.18
N LEU A 278 -7.87 4.25 1.86
CA LEU A 278 -6.77 4.17 0.91
C LEU A 278 -5.85 5.39 1.02
N ASP A 279 -4.94 5.35 2.00
CA ASP A 279 -4.01 6.42 2.31
C ASP A 279 -2.60 5.84 2.56
N PRO A 280 -1.56 6.21 1.78
CA PRO A 280 -0.19 5.76 1.99
C PRO A 280 0.50 6.36 3.24
N ILE A 281 -0.16 7.26 3.97
CA ILE A 281 0.31 7.83 5.24
C ILE A 281 -0.26 7.06 6.42
N LYS A 282 -1.57 6.78 6.40
CA LYS A 282 -2.31 6.19 7.54
C LYS A 282 -2.62 4.70 7.38
N GLY A 283 -2.75 4.25 6.14
CA GLY A 283 -3.15 2.88 5.79
C GLY A 283 -1.95 1.97 5.51
N PRO A 284 -2.19 0.65 5.40
CA PRO A 284 -1.13 -0.29 5.08
C PRO A 284 -0.62 -0.06 3.66
N LYS A 285 0.70 -0.14 3.51
CA LYS A 285 1.40 0.05 2.24
C LYS A 285 2.60 -0.86 2.10
N VAL A 286 2.99 -1.12 0.87
CA VAL A 286 4.28 -1.73 0.51
C VAL A 286 4.98 -0.76 -0.41
N SER A 287 6.26 -0.47 -0.16
CA SER A 287 6.97 0.63 -0.83
C SER A 287 8.44 0.34 -1.10
N ASP A 288 9.03 1.14 -1.99
CA ASP A 288 10.47 1.19 -2.24
C ASP A 288 10.87 2.66 -2.49
N THR A 289 12.14 2.96 -2.25
CA THR A 289 12.78 4.25 -2.50
C THR A 289 13.77 4.19 -3.68
N THR A 290 14.10 2.99 -4.16
CA THR A 290 14.98 2.79 -5.31
C THR A 290 14.16 2.60 -6.59
N LEU A 291 14.36 3.49 -7.57
CA LEU A 291 13.67 3.39 -8.86
C LEU A 291 14.08 2.12 -9.63
N PRO A 292 13.13 1.39 -10.23
CA PRO A 292 13.41 0.13 -10.89
C PRO A 292 13.93 0.33 -12.32
N GLN A 293 14.82 -0.56 -12.80
CA GLN A 293 15.18 -0.60 -14.22
C GLN A 293 13.93 -0.89 -15.07
N GLY A 294 13.63 -0.02 -16.03
CA GLY A 294 12.42 -0.11 -16.86
C GLY A 294 11.18 0.52 -16.22
N ASN A 295 11.33 1.28 -15.13
CA ASN A 295 10.28 2.08 -14.49
C ASN A 295 9.05 1.30 -13.99
N THR A 296 9.14 -0.02 -13.88
CA THR A 296 8.06 -0.88 -13.39
C THR A 296 8.58 -1.83 -12.32
N LYS A 297 7.81 -2.01 -11.25
CA LYS A 297 8.12 -2.97 -10.17
C LYS A 297 6.87 -3.69 -9.70
N THR A 298 7.02 -4.97 -9.37
CA THR A 298 5.99 -5.77 -8.67
C THR A 298 6.13 -5.62 -7.16
N PHE A 299 5.02 -5.28 -6.50
CA PHE A 299 4.90 -5.28 -5.04
C PHE A 299 4.03 -6.46 -4.60
N VAL A 300 4.46 -7.16 -3.55
CA VAL A 300 3.73 -8.28 -2.96
C VAL A 300 3.02 -7.80 -1.71
N LEU A 301 1.69 -7.80 -1.75
CA LEU A 301 0.85 -7.59 -0.57
C LEU A 301 0.80 -8.89 0.24
N THR A 302 0.99 -8.81 1.54
CA THR A 302 1.03 -9.98 2.44
C THR A 302 0.17 -9.75 3.68
N GLY A 303 -0.11 -10.81 4.45
CA GLY A 303 -0.92 -10.73 5.67
C GLY A 303 -2.40 -10.43 5.39
N LEU A 304 -2.87 -10.71 4.17
CA LEU A 304 -4.26 -10.46 3.80
C LEU A 304 -5.19 -11.48 4.46
N SER A 305 -6.38 -11.03 4.84
CA SER A 305 -7.47 -11.92 5.27
C SER A 305 -8.12 -12.60 4.07
N GLN A 306 -8.38 -13.90 4.16
CA GLN A 306 -9.10 -14.67 3.13
C GLN A 306 -10.53 -14.14 2.89
N ARG A 307 -11.11 -14.44 1.71
CA ARG A 307 -12.44 -13.96 1.28
C ARG A 307 -12.72 -12.47 1.51
N THR A 308 -11.68 -11.65 1.56
CA THR A 308 -11.81 -10.22 1.84
C THR A 308 -11.51 -9.42 0.59
N THR A 309 -12.39 -8.46 0.29
CA THR A 309 -12.14 -7.47 -0.76
C THR A 309 -11.18 -6.41 -0.25
N TYR A 310 -10.09 -6.20 -0.98
CA TYR A 310 -9.14 -5.12 -0.77
C TYR A 310 -9.21 -4.16 -1.95
N TYR A 311 -9.29 -2.88 -1.62
CA TYR A 311 -9.06 -1.76 -2.51
C TYR A 311 -7.57 -1.42 -2.45
N TYR A 312 -6.99 -1.00 -3.58
CA TYR A 312 -5.57 -0.66 -3.67
C TYR A 312 -5.34 0.37 -4.77
N GLN A 313 -4.27 1.15 -4.62
CA GLN A 313 -3.80 2.07 -5.64
C GLN A 313 -2.28 2.22 -5.54
N ALA A 314 -1.65 2.41 -6.70
CA ALA A 314 -0.26 2.84 -6.76
C ALA A 314 -0.12 4.28 -6.24
N TYR A 315 1.03 4.60 -5.65
CA TYR A 315 1.38 5.98 -5.32
C TYR A 315 2.86 6.26 -5.56
N ALA A 316 3.21 7.53 -5.70
CA ALA A 316 4.58 8.05 -5.69
C ALA A 316 4.64 9.36 -4.88
N LEU A 317 5.61 9.46 -3.97
CA LEU A 317 5.90 10.65 -3.17
C LEU A 317 6.90 11.54 -3.91
N VAL A 318 6.47 12.75 -4.28
CA VAL A 318 7.28 13.76 -4.99
C VAL A 318 7.35 15.01 -4.12
N GLY A 319 8.55 15.35 -3.63
CA GLY A 319 8.67 16.45 -2.68
C GLY A 319 7.98 16.13 -1.35
N SER A 320 6.82 16.76 -1.09
CA SER A 320 5.91 16.50 0.04
C SER A 320 4.56 15.91 -0.40
N ASP A 321 4.31 15.81 -1.71
CA ASP A 321 3.00 15.52 -2.26
C ASP A 321 2.94 14.09 -2.82
N TYR A 322 1.75 13.49 -2.77
CA TYR A 322 1.51 12.15 -3.30
C TYR A 322 0.81 12.22 -4.65
N VAL A 323 1.38 11.53 -5.64
CA VAL A 323 0.75 11.19 -6.91
C VAL A 323 0.13 9.81 -6.79
N TYR A 324 -1.10 9.67 -7.26
CA TYR A 324 -1.86 8.42 -7.18
C TYR A 324 -2.17 7.85 -8.56
N GLY A 325 -2.13 6.53 -8.66
CA GLY A 325 -2.70 5.79 -9.79
C GLY A 325 -4.19 5.51 -9.61
N GLU A 326 -4.75 4.75 -10.55
CA GLU A 326 -6.15 4.34 -10.49
C GLU A 326 -6.43 3.46 -9.26
N LYS A 327 -7.62 3.64 -8.66
CA LYS A 327 -8.14 2.77 -7.60
C LYS A 327 -8.70 1.50 -8.19
N LEU A 328 -8.15 0.37 -7.79
CA LEU A 328 -8.62 -0.95 -8.19
C LEU A 328 -9.00 -1.77 -6.95
N GLN A 329 -9.62 -2.92 -7.16
CA GLN A 329 -9.95 -3.87 -6.08
C GLN A 329 -9.71 -5.32 -6.51
N PHE A 330 -9.44 -6.18 -5.55
CA PHE A 330 -9.45 -7.64 -5.73
C PHE A 330 -10.04 -8.29 -4.47
N THR A 331 -10.51 -9.53 -4.61
CA THR A 331 -10.97 -10.33 -3.48
C THR A 331 -10.04 -11.52 -3.32
N THR A 332 -9.45 -11.66 -2.13
CA THR A 332 -8.60 -12.81 -1.80
C THR A 332 -9.40 -14.11 -1.90
N GLN A 333 -8.75 -15.19 -2.33
CA GLN A 333 -9.36 -16.51 -2.40
C GLN A 333 -9.66 -17.07 -0.99
N PRO A 334 -10.54 -18.07 -0.87
CA PRO A 334 -10.63 -18.86 0.35
C PRO A 334 -9.37 -19.73 0.54
N LYS A 335 -8.99 -19.98 1.79
CA LYS A 335 -7.84 -20.83 2.12
C LYS A 335 -8.03 -22.26 1.62
N PHE A 336 -9.23 -22.79 1.80
CA PHE A 336 -9.64 -24.10 1.30
C PHE A 336 -10.65 -23.91 0.17
N PRO A 337 -10.55 -24.69 -0.93
CA PRO A 337 -11.54 -24.63 -2.01
C PRO A 337 -12.97 -24.77 -1.48
N GLU A 338 -13.89 -24.01 -2.05
CA GLU A 338 -15.29 -24.05 -1.63
C GLU A 338 -15.93 -25.39 -2.00
N PRO A 339 -16.77 -25.97 -1.13
CA PRO A 339 -17.39 -27.26 -1.38
C PRO A 339 -18.58 -27.17 -2.33
N GLU A 340 -18.82 -28.24 -3.10
CA GLU A 340 -20.09 -28.46 -3.81
C GLU A 340 -21.02 -29.35 -2.96
N ILE A 341 -22.32 -29.07 -2.99
CA ILE A 341 -23.33 -29.81 -2.24
C ILE A 341 -23.80 -31.04 -3.03
N VAL A 342 -23.83 -32.20 -2.38
CA VAL A 342 -24.44 -33.43 -2.91
C VAL A 342 -25.53 -33.91 -1.95
N ASP A 343 -26.74 -34.03 -2.46
CA ASP A 343 -27.86 -34.62 -1.74
C ASP A 343 -28.02 -36.10 -2.09
N LEU A 344 -27.68 -36.97 -1.14
CA LEU A 344 -27.87 -38.42 -1.25
C LEU A 344 -29.28 -38.86 -0.82
N GLY A 345 -30.20 -37.94 -0.51
CA GLY A 345 -31.51 -38.24 0.07
C GLY A 345 -31.44 -38.78 1.49
N LEU A 346 -30.43 -38.37 2.26
CA LEU A 346 -30.28 -38.65 3.69
C LEU A 346 -30.86 -37.49 4.52
N SER A 347 -30.67 -37.51 5.85
CA SER A 347 -31.12 -36.40 6.72
C SER A 347 -30.37 -35.07 6.46
N VAL A 348 -29.18 -35.14 5.85
CA VAL A 348 -28.31 -33.99 5.57
C VAL A 348 -27.69 -34.10 4.18
N LYS A 349 -27.25 -32.96 3.63
CA LYS A 349 -26.50 -32.90 2.39
C LYS A 349 -25.00 -32.92 2.69
N TRP A 350 -24.19 -33.41 1.76
CA TRP A 350 -22.77 -33.67 1.98
C TRP A 350 -21.88 -32.84 1.07
N ALA A 351 -20.67 -32.53 1.53
CA ALA A 351 -19.62 -31.96 0.68
C ALA A 351 -19.15 -33.01 -0.34
N LYS A 352 -19.08 -32.61 -1.61
CA LYS A 352 -18.65 -33.48 -2.72
C LYS A 352 -17.24 -34.02 -2.57
N TRP A 353 -16.34 -33.28 -1.92
CA TRP A 353 -14.96 -33.66 -1.62
C TRP A 353 -14.58 -33.37 -0.17
N ASN A 354 -13.44 -33.93 0.28
CA ASN A 354 -12.89 -33.64 1.60
C ASN A 354 -12.48 -32.18 1.71
N MET A 355 -12.54 -31.63 2.92
CA MET A 355 -12.05 -30.28 3.16
C MET A 355 -10.58 -30.15 2.77
N GLY A 356 -10.23 -29.11 2.01
CA GLY A 356 -8.89 -28.89 1.45
C GLY A 356 -8.57 -29.67 0.16
N ALA A 357 -9.49 -30.51 -0.34
CA ALA A 357 -9.36 -31.14 -1.65
C ALA A 357 -9.73 -30.16 -2.78
N LYS A 358 -9.10 -30.32 -3.95
CA LYS A 358 -9.47 -29.57 -5.17
C LYS A 358 -10.39 -30.37 -6.08
N THR A 359 -10.33 -31.69 -5.97
CA THR A 359 -11.15 -32.64 -6.73
C THR A 359 -11.67 -33.75 -5.81
N GLU A 360 -12.68 -34.50 -6.26
CA GLU A 360 -13.22 -35.66 -5.53
C GLU A 360 -12.16 -36.70 -5.18
N ALA A 361 -11.15 -36.87 -6.03
CA ALA A 361 -10.10 -37.87 -5.87
C ALA A 361 -9.01 -37.46 -4.85
N ASP A 362 -8.87 -36.17 -4.52
CA ASP A 362 -7.81 -35.72 -3.61
C ASP A 362 -8.15 -36.10 -2.16
N TYR A 363 -7.13 -36.44 -1.38
CA TYR A 363 -7.32 -36.76 0.05
C TYR A 363 -7.82 -35.58 0.88
N GLY A 364 -7.55 -34.35 0.44
CA GLY A 364 -7.80 -33.13 1.20
C GLY A 364 -6.79 -32.90 2.31
N GLY A 365 -7.16 -32.04 3.26
CA GLY A 365 -6.37 -31.74 4.45
C GLY A 365 -6.61 -32.74 5.58
N TYR A 366 -5.68 -32.74 6.53
CA TYR A 366 -5.75 -33.53 7.76
C TYR A 366 -5.81 -32.56 8.92
N PHE A 367 -6.82 -32.70 9.77
CA PHE A 367 -7.14 -31.70 10.77
C PHE A 367 -7.24 -32.36 12.14
N GLY A 368 -6.68 -31.71 13.15
CA GLY A 368 -6.94 -32.10 14.53
C GLY A 368 -8.36 -31.69 14.92
N TRP A 369 -8.97 -32.44 15.82
CA TRP A 369 -10.36 -32.19 16.18
C TRP A 369 -10.48 -30.88 16.97
N GLY A 370 -11.36 -29.97 16.54
CA GLY A 370 -11.53 -28.67 17.18
C GLY A 370 -10.44 -27.64 16.86
N ASP A 371 -9.65 -27.86 15.79
CA ASP A 371 -8.78 -26.85 15.18
C ASP A 371 -9.52 -26.08 14.07
N PRO A 372 -9.99 -24.84 14.33
CA PRO A 372 -10.72 -24.08 13.33
C PRO A 372 -9.82 -23.45 12.25
N THR A 373 -8.50 -23.43 12.41
CA THR A 373 -7.57 -22.83 11.41
C THR A 373 -7.07 -23.87 10.41
N GLY A 374 -6.99 -25.14 10.83
CA GLY A 374 -6.37 -26.22 10.08
C GLY A 374 -4.85 -26.10 9.99
N GLU A 375 -4.22 -25.36 10.91
CA GLU A 375 -2.76 -25.13 10.98
C GLU A 375 -2.15 -25.70 12.26
N LEU A 376 -2.94 -26.29 13.14
CA LEU A 376 -2.45 -26.77 14.43
C LEU A 376 -1.84 -28.17 14.29
N PHE A 377 -0.51 -28.23 14.40
CA PHE A 377 0.28 -29.46 14.43
C PHE A 377 0.87 -29.72 15.82
N SER A 378 0.07 -29.60 16.87
CA SER A 378 0.49 -29.81 18.25
C SER A 378 0.32 -31.27 18.69
N ASN A 379 1.24 -31.77 19.51
CA ASN A 379 1.05 -33.03 20.23
C ASN A 379 0.41 -32.84 21.61
N ASP A 380 0.16 -31.60 22.02
CA ASP A 380 -0.56 -31.27 23.25
C ASP A 380 -2.07 -31.21 22.97
N VAL A 381 -2.82 -32.10 23.62
CA VAL A 381 -4.27 -32.21 23.44
C VAL A 381 -5.04 -31.00 23.98
N THR A 382 -4.43 -30.22 24.88
CA THR A 382 -5.00 -28.98 25.41
C THR A 382 -4.96 -27.86 24.38
N ASP A 383 -4.19 -28.00 23.30
CA ASP A 383 -4.20 -27.03 22.20
C ASP A 383 -5.47 -27.07 21.34
N TYR A 384 -6.18 -28.20 21.39
CA TYR A 384 -7.35 -28.48 20.56
C TYR A 384 -8.66 -28.23 21.32
N ALA A 385 -9.52 -27.38 20.74
CA ALA A 385 -10.78 -26.93 21.32
C ALA A 385 -10.63 -26.25 22.70
N LYS A 386 -9.68 -25.31 22.84
CA LYS A 386 -9.46 -24.55 24.09
C LYS A 386 -10.73 -23.85 24.56
N GLY A 387 -11.14 -24.13 25.80
CA GLY A 387 -12.33 -23.52 26.42
C GLY A 387 -13.67 -24.10 25.92
N LEU A 388 -13.65 -25.28 25.31
CA LEU A 388 -14.87 -25.96 24.88
C LEU A 388 -15.77 -26.33 26.08
N THR A 389 -17.04 -25.96 26.00
CA THR A 389 -18.07 -26.24 27.02
C THR A 389 -19.14 -27.23 26.57
N THR A 390 -19.12 -27.62 25.28
CA THR A 390 -20.08 -28.54 24.65
C THR A 390 -19.40 -29.86 24.28
N LYS A 391 -20.19 -30.94 24.18
CA LYS A 391 -19.73 -32.24 23.68
C LYS A 391 -19.80 -32.38 22.16
N ASP A 392 -20.41 -31.43 21.48
CA ASP A 392 -20.54 -31.40 20.02
C ASP A 392 -20.06 -30.04 19.51
N ILE A 393 -19.04 -30.05 18.63
CA ILE A 393 -18.50 -28.83 18.03
C ILE A 393 -19.23 -28.43 16.74
N GLY A 394 -20.15 -29.24 16.23
CA GLY A 394 -20.82 -29.04 14.96
C GLY A 394 -21.42 -27.64 14.84
N GLY A 395 -20.98 -26.87 13.85
CA GLY A 395 -21.45 -25.49 13.62
C GLY A 395 -20.95 -24.44 14.62
N THR A 396 -20.10 -24.81 15.58
CA THR A 396 -19.46 -23.86 16.51
C THR A 396 -18.21 -23.23 15.90
N LYS A 397 -17.60 -22.26 16.60
CA LYS A 397 -16.31 -21.68 16.20
C LYS A 397 -15.12 -22.67 16.19
N TYR A 398 -15.27 -23.87 16.77
CA TYR A 398 -14.23 -24.91 16.79
C TYR A 398 -14.36 -25.89 15.62
N ASP A 399 -15.49 -25.86 14.92
CA ASP A 399 -15.72 -26.65 13.73
C ASP A 399 -15.02 -26.02 12.53
N ILE A 400 -14.05 -26.73 11.98
CA ILE A 400 -13.23 -26.22 10.87
C ILE A 400 -14.05 -25.98 9.60
N ALA A 401 -15.09 -26.79 9.33
CA ALA A 401 -15.96 -26.58 8.19
C ALA A 401 -16.78 -25.30 8.38
N ARG A 402 -17.32 -25.06 9.58
CA ARG A 402 -18.00 -23.79 9.89
C ARG A 402 -17.04 -22.61 9.83
N ALA A 403 -15.86 -22.72 10.43
CA ALA A 403 -14.89 -21.63 10.53
C ALA A 403 -14.31 -21.22 9.16
N GLN A 404 -14.08 -22.19 8.27
CA GLN A 404 -13.41 -21.94 7.00
C GLN A 404 -14.33 -21.90 5.78
N TRP A 405 -15.50 -22.55 5.82
CA TRP A 405 -16.48 -22.47 4.73
C TRP A 405 -17.69 -21.60 5.07
N GLY A 406 -17.89 -21.26 6.35
CA GLY A 406 -19.01 -20.43 6.78
C GLY A 406 -20.36 -21.06 6.48
N GLY A 407 -21.40 -20.21 6.41
CA GLY A 407 -22.75 -20.64 6.03
C GLY A 407 -23.25 -21.76 6.95
N LYS A 408 -23.87 -22.80 6.38
CA LYS A 408 -24.42 -23.96 7.13
C LYS A 408 -23.51 -25.19 7.12
N TRP A 409 -22.24 -25.04 6.72
CA TRP A 409 -21.28 -26.14 6.73
C TRP A 409 -20.88 -26.51 8.15
N ARG A 410 -20.81 -27.80 8.44
CA ARG A 410 -20.31 -28.33 9.72
C ARG A 410 -19.77 -29.76 9.60
N LEU A 411 -19.04 -30.21 10.60
CA LEU A 411 -18.75 -31.62 10.79
C LEU A 411 -20.06 -32.41 11.01
N PRO A 412 -20.14 -33.65 10.50
CA PRO A 412 -21.27 -34.53 10.77
C PRO A 412 -21.21 -35.12 12.17
N THR A 413 -22.38 -35.34 12.76
CA THR A 413 -22.52 -36.17 13.97
C THR A 413 -22.27 -37.64 13.62
N THR A 414 -22.01 -38.48 14.64
CA THR A 414 -21.89 -39.93 14.43
C THR A 414 -23.16 -40.56 13.91
N LYS A 415 -24.34 -40.02 14.26
CA LYS A 415 -25.64 -40.44 13.72
C LYS A 415 -25.72 -40.18 12.21
N GLU A 416 -25.30 -39.00 11.75
CA GLU A 416 -25.29 -38.63 10.33
C GLU A 416 -24.29 -39.47 9.53
N LEU A 417 -23.10 -39.73 10.10
CA LEU A 417 -22.12 -40.65 9.51
C LEU A 417 -22.70 -42.07 9.37
N LYS A 418 -23.41 -42.55 10.39
CA LYS A 418 -24.10 -43.85 10.37
C LYS A 418 -25.21 -43.93 9.34
N GLU A 419 -25.82 -42.80 8.95
CA GLU A 419 -26.85 -42.83 7.91
C GLU A 419 -26.31 -43.25 6.54
N LEU A 420 -25.02 -43.09 6.28
CA LEU A 420 -24.40 -43.56 5.04
C LEU A 420 -24.54 -45.08 4.85
N GLU A 421 -24.76 -45.86 5.92
CA GLU A 421 -25.03 -47.30 5.84
C GLU A 421 -26.32 -47.63 5.05
N LYS A 422 -27.24 -46.66 4.92
CA LYS A 422 -28.48 -46.76 4.12
C LYS A 422 -28.24 -46.65 2.60
N CYS A 423 -27.07 -46.16 2.17
CA CYS A 423 -26.72 -45.97 0.76
C CYS A 423 -26.20 -47.26 0.11
N THR A 424 -25.96 -47.29 -1.20
CA THR A 424 -25.26 -48.39 -1.88
C THR A 424 -23.76 -48.13 -1.95
N TRP A 425 -22.93 -49.11 -1.56
CA TRP A 425 -21.48 -48.96 -1.49
C TRP A 425 -20.76 -49.82 -2.53
N SER A 426 -19.81 -49.22 -3.23
CA SER A 426 -18.87 -49.93 -4.09
C SER A 426 -17.44 -49.48 -3.84
N PHE A 427 -16.49 -50.39 -3.99
CA PHE A 427 -15.07 -50.09 -3.82
C PHE A 427 -14.40 -49.92 -5.18
N THR A 428 -13.50 -48.95 -5.29
CA THR A 428 -12.59 -48.82 -6.43
C THR A 428 -11.17 -48.61 -5.94
N SER A 429 -10.19 -49.19 -6.66
CA SER A 429 -8.76 -48.94 -6.45
C SER A 429 -8.24 -47.76 -7.30
N ASN A 430 -9.06 -47.26 -8.23
CA ASN A 430 -8.65 -46.27 -9.21
C ASN A 430 -9.82 -45.34 -9.56
N TYR A 431 -10.18 -44.44 -8.64
CA TYR A 431 -11.25 -43.48 -8.89
C TYR A 431 -10.83 -42.47 -9.97
N ASN A 432 -11.64 -42.36 -11.04
CA ASN A 432 -11.42 -41.46 -12.19
C ASN A 432 -9.99 -41.48 -12.77
N ASP A 433 -9.39 -42.67 -12.86
CA ASP A 433 -8.03 -42.87 -13.40
C ASP A 433 -6.91 -42.11 -12.66
N LYS A 434 -7.11 -41.81 -11.37
CA LYS A 434 -6.13 -41.12 -10.51
C LYS A 434 -5.30 -42.04 -9.62
N GLY A 435 -5.55 -43.35 -9.64
CA GLY A 435 -4.88 -44.33 -8.78
C GLY A 435 -5.26 -44.22 -7.30
N ILE A 436 -6.36 -43.53 -6.98
CA ILE A 436 -6.82 -43.33 -5.60
C ILE A 436 -7.87 -44.37 -5.26
N ALA A 437 -7.60 -45.15 -4.22
CA ALA A 437 -8.50 -46.16 -3.69
C ALA A 437 -9.51 -45.56 -2.70
N GLY A 438 -10.76 -46.03 -2.71
CA GLY A 438 -11.79 -45.53 -1.82
C GLY A 438 -13.17 -46.14 -2.03
N TRP A 439 -14.14 -45.61 -1.30
CA TRP A 439 -15.53 -46.04 -1.34
C TRP A 439 -16.37 -45.05 -2.14
N ILE A 440 -17.11 -45.56 -3.12
CA ILE A 440 -18.19 -44.83 -3.78
C ILE A 440 -19.48 -45.16 -3.04
N VAL A 441 -20.09 -44.14 -2.46
CA VAL A 441 -21.34 -44.22 -1.71
C VAL A 441 -22.43 -43.53 -2.52
N SER A 442 -23.43 -44.27 -2.98
CA SER A 442 -24.47 -43.77 -3.88
C SER A 442 -25.88 -44.00 -3.34
N ASN A 443 -26.75 -43.02 -3.57
CA ASN A 443 -28.18 -43.15 -3.28
C ASN A 443 -28.94 -42.14 -4.15
N ASN A 444 -30.20 -42.45 -4.49
CA ASN A 444 -31.06 -41.60 -5.33
C ASN A 444 -30.41 -41.09 -6.63
N GLY A 445 -29.57 -41.90 -7.26
CA GLY A 445 -28.89 -41.55 -8.52
C GLY A 445 -27.74 -40.53 -8.36
N LYS A 446 -27.37 -40.17 -7.13
CA LYS A 446 -26.21 -39.34 -6.79
C LYS A 446 -25.16 -40.19 -6.08
N GLN A 447 -23.91 -39.74 -6.07
CA GLN A 447 -22.81 -40.46 -5.42
C GLN A 447 -21.76 -39.51 -4.82
N LEU A 448 -21.05 -40.02 -3.82
CA LEU A 448 -19.88 -39.41 -3.20
C LEU A 448 -18.72 -40.41 -3.25
N PHE A 449 -17.50 -39.90 -3.39
CA PHE A 449 -16.28 -40.69 -3.22
C PHE A 449 -15.58 -40.33 -1.91
N PHE A 450 -15.38 -41.35 -1.06
CA PHE A 450 -14.63 -41.28 0.18
C PHE A 450 -13.27 -41.95 -0.03
N PRO A 451 -12.20 -41.19 -0.30
CA PRO A 451 -10.89 -41.76 -0.51
C PRO A 451 -10.35 -42.39 0.78
N ARG A 452 -9.52 -43.42 0.63
CA ARG A 452 -8.75 -44.01 1.73
C ARG A 452 -7.56 -43.13 2.06
N ALA A 453 -7.85 -42.02 2.71
CA ALA A 453 -6.90 -40.98 3.03
C ALA A 453 -6.07 -41.26 4.29
N GLY A 454 -6.35 -42.31 5.06
CA GLY A 454 -5.63 -42.59 6.30
C GLY A 454 -5.70 -41.43 7.30
N TRP A 455 -4.65 -41.26 8.10
CA TRP A 455 -4.50 -40.19 9.09
C TRP A 455 -3.04 -39.75 9.22
N ARG A 456 -2.81 -38.64 9.92
CA ARG A 456 -1.46 -38.14 10.23
C ARG A 456 -1.26 -37.83 11.71
N ARG A 457 -0.01 -37.90 12.16
CA ARG A 457 0.42 -37.36 13.45
C ARG A 457 0.75 -35.87 13.33
N SER A 458 0.92 -35.21 14.48
CA SER A 458 1.37 -33.82 14.56
C SER A 458 2.73 -33.59 13.89
N ASP A 459 3.60 -34.61 13.81
CA ASP A 459 4.87 -34.57 13.06
C ASP A 459 4.70 -34.74 11.53
N ASN A 460 3.46 -34.77 11.05
CA ASN A 460 3.06 -34.96 9.65
C ASN A 460 3.35 -36.36 9.08
N SER A 461 3.77 -37.34 9.89
CA SER A 461 3.90 -38.73 9.47
C SER A 461 2.53 -39.31 9.10
N SER A 462 2.46 -39.96 7.93
CA SER A 462 1.22 -40.49 7.35
C SER A 462 1.06 -41.98 7.60
N HIS A 463 -0.15 -42.39 8.00
CA HIS A 463 -0.48 -43.76 8.36
C HIS A 463 -1.77 -44.18 7.66
N GLY A 464 -1.82 -45.42 7.16
CA GLY A 464 -3.04 -45.96 6.53
C GLY A 464 -3.42 -45.35 5.18
N ILE A 465 -2.53 -44.57 4.53
CA ILE A 465 -2.80 -44.00 3.20
C ILE A 465 -3.08 -45.11 2.19
N SER A 466 -4.13 -44.94 1.39
CA SER A 466 -4.69 -45.91 0.43
C SER A 466 -5.23 -47.21 1.05
N LYS A 467 -5.18 -47.36 2.38
CA LYS A 467 -5.67 -48.55 3.10
C LYS A 467 -6.95 -48.24 3.88
N ASP A 468 -6.96 -47.12 4.57
CA ASP A 468 -7.99 -46.79 5.55
C ASP A 468 -8.71 -45.48 5.21
N ALA A 469 -10.01 -45.43 5.47
CA ALA A 469 -10.87 -44.28 5.23
C ALA A 469 -11.45 -43.80 6.57
N TYR A 470 -10.88 -42.71 7.09
CA TYR A 470 -11.22 -42.13 8.38
C TYR A 470 -11.78 -40.71 8.22
N TYR A 471 -12.82 -40.37 9.00
CA TYR A 471 -13.46 -39.06 8.96
C TYR A 471 -13.87 -38.61 10.35
N TRP A 472 -13.48 -37.41 10.76
CA TRP A 472 -13.93 -36.86 12.04
C TRP A 472 -15.45 -36.72 12.10
N SER A 473 -16.03 -37.04 13.26
CA SER A 473 -17.36 -36.54 13.63
C SER A 473 -17.23 -35.27 14.47
N SER A 474 -18.34 -34.58 14.67
CA SER A 474 -18.41 -33.37 15.50
C SER A 474 -18.43 -33.65 17.01
N GLU A 475 -18.46 -34.92 17.44
CA GLU A 475 -18.75 -35.29 18.83
C GLU A 475 -17.50 -35.71 19.62
N LEU A 476 -17.39 -35.24 20.87
CA LEU A 476 -16.41 -35.72 21.84
C LEU A 476 -16.65 -37.19 22.20
N ALA A 477 -15.59 -37.85 22.66
CA ALA A 477 -15.71 -39.16 23.29
C ALA A 477 -16.47 -39.05 24.63
N ASP A 478 -17.30 -40.05 24.93
CA ASP A 478 -18.23 -39.97 26.07
C ASP A 478 -17.52 -39.89 27.43
N ASN A 479 -16.40 -40.61 27.55
CA ASN A 479 -15.64 -40.80 28.78
C ASN A 479 -14.20 -40.25 28.72
N ASN A 480 -13.86 -39.47 27.68
CA ASN A 480 -12.51 -38.92 27.52
C ASN A 480 -12.54 -37.53 26.86
N PRO A 481 -12.36 -36.43 27.62
CA PRO A 481 -12.40 -35.06 27.07
C PRO A 481 -11.21 -34.74 26.14
N ASN A 482 -10.19 -35.60 26.14
CA ASN A 482 -9.01 -35.48 25.28
C ASN A 482 -9.18 -36.23 23.94
N ALA A 483 -10.30 -36.91 23.74
CA ALA A 483 -10.59 -37.67 22.53
C ALA A 483 -11.92 -37.26 21.90
N ALA A 484 -12.02 -37.47 20.60
CA ALA A 484 -13.23 -37.26 19.83
C ALA A 484 -13.58 -38.51 19.03
N LYS A 485 -14.83 -38.57 18.57
CA LYS A 485 -15.34 -39.69 17.78
C LYS A 485 -15.00 -39.48 16.30
N TYR A 486 -14.65 -40.55 15.61
CA TYR A 486 -14.48 -40.56 14.14
C TYR A 486 -15.14 -41.79 13.54
N ALA A 487 -15.45 -41.70 12.25
CA ALA A 487 -15.94 -42.82 11.46
C ALA A 487 -14.80 -43.51 10.72
N GLN A 488 -14.77 -44.84 10.78
CA GLN A 488 -13.97 -45.69 9.91
C GLN A 488 -14.86 -46.46 8.94
N LEU A 489 -14.53 -46.37 7.65
CA LEU A 489 -15.28 -47.01 6.57
C LEU A 489 -14.64 -48.36 6.22
N LEU A 490 -14.96 -49.41 7.00
CA LEU A 490 -14.29 -50.72 6.97
C LEU A 490 -14.79 -51.68 5.91
N GLY A 491 -16.05 -51.56 5.49
CA GLY A 491 -16.69 -52.52 4.59
C GLY A 491 -17.87 -51.93 3.84
N LYS A 492 -18.43 -52.71 2.90
CA LYS A 492 -19.65 -52.30 2.21
C LYS A 492 -20.75 -52.01 3.23
N ASN A 493 -21.34 -50.82 3.16
CA ASN A 493 -22.45 -50.40 4.02
C ASN A 493 -22.15 -50.42 5.52
N PHE A 494 -20.88 -50.37 5.93
CA PHE A 494 -20.49 -50.46 7.33
C PHE A 494 -19.57 -49.32 7.73
N VAL A 495 -20.06 -48.49 8.65
CA VAL A 495 -19.35 -47.36 9.24
C VAL A 495 -19.12 -47.68 10.71
N GLU A 496 -17.89 -47.92 11.13
CA GLU A 496 -17.57 -48.09 12.55
C GLU A 496 -17.29 -46.73 13.20
N ILE A 497 -17.80 -46.50 14.40
CA ILE A 497 -17.53 -45.27 15.17
C ILE A 497 -16.51 -45.61 16.25
N GLU A 498 -15.35 -44.98 16.18
CA GLU A 498 -14.25 -45.16 17.12
C GLU A 498 -13.87 -43.83 17.77
N VAL A 499 -12.90 -43.87 18.68
CA VAL A 499 -12.39 -42.68 19.39
C VAL A 499 -10.90 -42.53 19.19
N SER A 500 -10.44 -41.31 18.95
CA SER A 500 -9.02 -40.98 18.84
C SER A 500 -8.72 -39.66 19.56
N LEU A 501 -7.46 -39.47 19.96
CA LEU A 501 -7.01 -38.22 20.55
C LEU A 501 -7.22 -37.07 19.57
N LYS A 502 -7.62 -35.89 20.08
CA LYS A 502 -7.86 -34.70 19.25
C LYS A 502 -6.64 -34.24 18.45
N THR A 503 -5.43 -34.65 18.89
CA THR A 503 -4.14 -34.35 18.26
C THR A 503 -3.88 -35.17 16.99
N ILE A 504 -4.67 -36.22 16.72
CA ILE A 504 -4.56 -36.98 15.49
C ILE A 504 -5.23 -36.21 14.36
N LEU A 505 -4.51 -36.07 13.24
CA LEU A 505 -4.99 -35.31 12.10
C LEU A 505 -5.76 -36.26 11.17
N ILE A 506 -7.07 -36.10 11.11
CA ILE A 506 -7.98 -36.95 10.31
C ILE A 506 -8.66 -36.07 9.25
N PRO A 507 -8.93 -36.60 8.04
CA PRO A 507 -9.72 -35.90 7.04
C PRO A 507 -11.11 -35.49 7.54
N VAL A 508 -11.62 -34.38 7.00
CA VAL A 508 -12.97 -33.90 7.28
C VAL A 508 -13.82 -33.98 6.02
N ARG A 509 -14.96 -34.67 6.10
CA ARG A 509 -16.03 -34.64 5.11
C ARG A 509 -17.23 -33.92 5.73
N ALA A 510 -17.36 -32.63 5.44
CA ALA A 510 -18.42 -31.82 6.03
C ALA A 510 -19.79 -32.13 5.43
N ILE A 511 -20.82 -31.71 6.15
CA ILE A 511 -22.22 -31.73 5.74
C ILE A 511 -22.80 -30.31 5.76
N TYR A 512 -23.95 -30.16 5.12
CA TYR A 512 -24.68 -28.90 4.98
C TYR A 512 -26.13 -29.09 5.44
N ASP A 513 -26.54 -28.33 6.45
CA ASP A 513 -27.92 -28.33 6.95
C ASP A 513 -28.84 -27.48 6.05
N GLU A 514 -30.06 -27.95 5.78
CA GLU A 514 -31.16 -27.06 5.35
C GLU A 514 -32.13 -26.83 6.51
N PRO A 515 -32.84 -25.69 6.56
CA PRO A 515 -33.63 -25.32 7.73
C PRO A 515 -34.77 -26.33 7.92
N GLY A 516 -34.69 -27.13 8.98
CA GLY A 516 -35.80 -27.93 9.52
C GLY A 516 -36.44 -27.21 10.71
N GLU A 517 -37.76 -27.33 10.87
CA GLU A 517 -38.64 -26.53 11.74
C GLU A 517 -38.28 -26.45 13.24
N ASN A 518 -37.25 -27.13 13.73
CA ASN A 518 -36.86 -27.14 15.15
C ASN A 518 -35.39 -26.75 15.42
N TYR A 519 -34.72 -26.10 14.46
CA TYR A 519 -33.39 -25.51 14.69
C TYR A 519 -33.53 -24.01 15.01
N THR A 520 -33.16 -23.60 16.23
CA THR A 520 -32.89 -22.21 16.57
C THR A 520 -31.38 -21.96 16.44
N PRO A 521 -30.92 -21.19 15.45
CA PRO A 521 -29.52 -20.80 15.36
C PRO A 521 -29.14 -19.92 16.56
N ASP A 522 -28.01 -20.19 17.20
CA ASP A 522 -27.22 -19.13 17.86
C ASP A 522 -26.75 -18.21 16.72
N PRO A 523 -26.85 -16.87 16.83
CA PRO A 523 -26.61 -16.00 15.69
C PRO A 523 -25.13 -16.10 15.32
N THR A 524 -24.85 -16.83 14.24
CA THR A 524 -23.63 -16.60 13.47
C THR A 524 -23.70 -15.17 12.94
N PRO A 525 -22.64 -14.37 13.07
CA PRO A 525 -22.59 -13.04 12.48
C PRO A 525 -22.71 -13.17 10.97
N ASP A 526 -23.75 -12.60 10.38
CA ASP A 526 -23.79 -12.32 8.96
C ASP A 526 -22.83 -11.15 8.70
N PRO A 527 -21.80 -11.31 7.84
CA PRO A 527 -20.98 -10.20 7.38
C PRO A 527 -21.81 -9.35 6.39
N GLY A 528 -22.68 -8.52 6.94
CA GLY A 528 -23.40 -7.48 6.21
C GLY A 528 -24.84 -7.86 5.86
N THR A 529 -25.73 -7.65 6.82
CA THR A 529 -27.10 -7.07 6.71
C THR A 529 -28.02 -7.73 7.75
N ASP A 530 -28.24 -7.07 8.89
CA ASP A 530 -29.37 -7.39 9.77
C ASP A 530 -30.38 -6.22 9.72
N PRO A 531 -31.70 -6.48 9.59
CA PRO A 531 -32.72 -5.46 9.60
C PRO A 531 -33.00 -5.01 11.04
N THR A 532 -32.96 -3.71 11.26
CA THR A 532 -33.42 -3.03 12.47
C THR A 532 -34.86 -3.39 12.86
N PRO A 533 -35.14 -3.64 14.15
CA PRO A 533 -36.35 -3.16 14.80
C PRO A 533 -36.06 -1.85 15.55
N ASP A 534 -36.89 -0.85 15.24
CA ASP A 534 -36.93 0.56 15.66
C ASP A 534 -36.96 0.81 17.21
N PRO A 535 -36.81 2.05 17.71
CA PRO A 535 -35.59 2.68 18.20
C PRO A 535 -35.73 3.01 19.70
N GLY A 536 -35.17 2.19 20.58
CA GLY A 536 -35.12 2.48 22.01
C GLY A 536 -33.89 3.30 22.39
N THR A 537 -33.80 4.54 21.91
CA THR A 537 -32.73 5.53 22.23
C THR A 537 -31.30 4.99 22.15
N ASP A 538 -30.81 4.91 20.93
CA ASP A 538 -29.38 4.84 20.60
C ASP A 538 -28.64 6.11 21.12
N PRO A 539 -27.38 5.98 21.58
CA PRO A 539 -26.36 6.93 21.23
C PRO A 539 -25.38 6.28 20.24
N ASP A 540 -25.64 6.53 18.95
CA ASP A 540 -24.71 6.83 17.86
C ASP A 540 -23.38 6.02 17.86
N PRO A 541 -23.04 5.24 16.81
CA PRO A 541 -21.67 4.75 16.61
C PRO A 541 -20.78 5.89 16.07
N LYS A 542 -20.84 7.05 16.71
CA LYS A 542 -19.66 7.88 16.88
C LYS A 542 -18.74 7.16 17.87
N PRO A 543 -17.41 7.20 17.72
CA PRO A 543 -16.55 6.92 18.85
C PRO A 543 -17.02 7.83 19.99
N GLU A 544 -17.50 7.24 21.09
CA GLU A 544 -17.93 8.03 22.25
C GLU A 544 -16.82 9.05 22.52
N PRO A 545 -17.15 10.37 22.59
CA PRO A 545 -16.15 11.38 22.82
C PRO A 545 -15.40 11.00 24.09
N PRO A 546 -14.08 11.28 24.16
CA PRO A 546 -13.31 10.92 25.33
C PRO A 546 -14.01 11.41 26.59
N SER A 547 -14.01 10.58 27.64
CA SER A 547 -14.56 10.96 28.94
C SER A 547 -14.07 12.36 29.32
N SER A 548 -14.90 13.18 29.96
CA SER A 548 -14.50 14.53 30.42
C SER A 548 -13.26 14.53 31.35
N THR A 549 -12.90 13.36 31.89
CA THR A 549 -11.70 13.13 32.71
C THR A 549 -10.48 12.70 31.90
N ALA A 550 -10.60 12.51 30.59
CA ALA A 550 -9.50 12.09 29.71
C ALA A 550 -8.43 13.18 29.60
N GLY A 551 -7.18 12.75 29.48
CA GLY A 551 -6.06 13.65 29.21
C GLY A 551 -6.15 14.29 27.83
N LYS A 552 -5.30 15.29 27.59
CA LYS A 552 -5.13 15.89 26.27
C LYS A 552 -4.14 15.07 25.44
N ALA A 553 -4.45 14.89 24.17
CA ALA A 553 -3.52 14.30 23.22
C ALA A 553 -2.38 15.27 22.93
N VAL A 554 -1.14 14.77 23.03
CA VAL A 554 0.09 15.50 22.70
C VAL A 554 0.77 14.78 21.54
N ASP A 555 0.86 15.48 20.42
CA ASP A 555 1.58 15.02 19.24
C ASP A 555 3.10 15.18 19.43
N LEU A 556 3.79 14.10 19.77
CA LEU A 556 5.25 14.11 19.88
C LEU A 556 5.97 13.87 18.54
N GLY A 557 5.23 13.79 17.43
CA GLY A 557 5.76 13.48 16.11
C GLY A 557 6.10 11.99 15.93
N LEU A 558 5.43 11.13 16.67
CA LEU A 558 5.59 9.67 16.69
C LEU A 558 4.50 8.98 15.86
N SER A 559 4.37 7.65 15.93
CA SER A 559 3.27 6.89 15.30
C SER A 559 1.91 7.11 15.98
N VAL A 560 1.91 7.58 17.24
CA VAL A 560 0.71 7.88 18.05
C VAL A 560 0.86 9.18 18.85
N MET A 561 -0.27 9.77 19.21
CA MET A 561 -0.34 10.86 20.19
C MET A 561 -0.37 10.31 21.61
N TRP A 562 0.42 10.89 22.49
CA TRP A 562 0.51 10.47 23.90
C TRP A 562 -0.34 11.36 24.79
N ALA A 563 -0.92 10.79 25.85
CA ALA A 563 -1.66 11.57 26.83
C ALA A 563 -0.76 12.50 27.65
N ASP A 564 -1.26 13.71 27.95
CA ASP A 564 -0.56 14.65 28.82
C ASP A 564 -0.45 14.19 30.29
N ARG A 565 -1.27 13.20 30.71
CA ARG A 565 -1.33 12.68 32.09
C ARG A 565 -1.68 11.18 32.14
N ASN A 566 -1.48 10.55 33.31
CA ASN A 566 -1.90 9.17 33.58
C ASN A 566 -3.42 9.07 33.79
N ILE A 567 -3.97 7.86 33.64
CA ILE A 567 -5.34 7.58 34.08
C ILE A 567 -5.47 7.88 35.59
N GLY A 568 -6.50 8.62 35.98
CA GLY A 568 -6.76 9.03 37.37
C GLY A 568 -5.94 10.24 37.84
N ALA A 569 -5.06 10.81 37.01
CA ALA A 569 -4.27 11.99 37.36
C ALA A 569 -5.01 13.30 37.02
N SER A 570 -4.91 14.31 37.89
CA SER A 570 -5.48 15.65 37.64
C SER A 570 -4.49 16.60 36.97
N LYS A 571 -3.19 16.28 36.96
CA LYS A 571 -2.09 17.00 36.30
C LYS A 571 -1.01 16.03 35.85
N ALA A 572 -0.16 16.44 34.92
CA ALA A 572 0.90 15.59 34.34
C ALA A 572 1.90 15.02 35.38
N SER A 573 2.13 15.75 36.48
CA SER A 573 3.03 15.36 37.58
C SER A 573 2.39 14.43 38.60
N ASP A 574 1.06 14.28 38.60
CA ASP A 574 0.39 13.39 39.57
C ASP A 574 0.58 11.94 39.16
N ALA A 575 0.69 11.04 40.13
CA ALA A 575 0.83 9.60 39.87
C ALA A 575 -0.34 9.06 39.04
N GLY A 576 -1.58 9.39 39.45
CA GLY A 576 -2.79 8.78 38.92
C GLY A 576 -3.16 7.51 39.68
N GLN A 577 -3.92 6.63 39.02
CA GLN A 577 -4.32 5.34 39.56
C GLN A 577 -3.41 4.23 39.08
N TYR A 578 -3.28 3.18 39.90
CA TYR A 578 -2.56 1.97 39.57
C TYR A 578 -3.56 0.90 39.12
N PHE A 579 -3.19 0.12 38.11
CA PHE A 579 -4.04 -0.93 37.57
C PHE A 579 -3.25 -2.23 37.53
N ALA A 580 -3.89 -3.35 37.83
CA ALA A 580 -3.32 -4.64 37.45
C ALA A 580 -3.48 -4.81 35.93
N TRP A 581 -2.61 -5.60 35.30
CA TRP A 581 -2.66 -5.75 33.86
C TRP A 581 -3.97 -6.41 33.42
N ALA A 582 -4.62 -5.89 32.38
CA ALA A 582 -5.96 -6.30 31.93
C ALA A 582 -7.10 -6.10 32.95
N GLU A 583 -6.93 -5.25 33.97
CA GLU A 583 -7.99 -4.80 34.86
C GLU A 583 -8.31 -3.31 34.65
N ILE A 584 -9.58 -2.95 34.83
CA ILE A 584 -10.11 -1.61 34.54
C ILE A 584 -10.45 -0.81 35.80
N LYS A 585 -10.10 -1.32 36.98
CA LYS A 585 -10.32 -0.68 38.28
C LYS A 585 -9.04 -0.74 39.12
N ASP A 586 -8.82 0.29 39.91
CA ASP A 586 -7.82 0.28 40.96
C ASP A 586 -8.27 -0.57 42.15
N LYS A 587 -7.31 -0.96 42.99
CA LYS A 587 -7.53 -1.87 44.12
C LYS A 587 -6.77 -1.38 45.35
N ALA A 588 -7.26 -1.76 46.53
CA ALA A 588 -6.55 -1.54 47.79
C ALA A 588 -5.32 -2.45 47.92
N GLU A 589 -5.34 -3.62 47.27
CA GLU A 589 -4.25 -4.59 47.29
C GLU A 589 -4.05 -5.27 45.93
N TYR A 590 -2.78 -5.52 45.59
CA TYR A 590 -2.31 -6.09 44.32
C TYR A 590 -1.59 -7.41 44.59
N THR A 591 -2.37 -8.43 44.91
CA THR A 591 -1.91 -9.79 45.20
C THR A 591 -2.45 -10.74 44.14
N LYS A 592 -1.89 -11.94 44.05
CA LYS A 592 -2.43 -12.98 43.15
C LYS A 592 -3.89 -13.27 43.47
N GLN A 593 -4.26 -13.29 44.75
CA GLN A 593 -5.63 -13.53 45.20
C GLN A 593 -6.60 -12.43 44.78
N SER A 594 -6.15 -11.17 44.72
CA SER A 594 -6.98 -10.04 44.29
C SER A 594 -7.02 -9.84 42.78
N TYR A 595 -6.28 -10.65 42.00
CA TYR A 595 -6.20 -10.54 40.54
C TYR A 595 -7.28 -11.37 39.85
N THR A 596 -8.18 -10.70 39.13
CA THR A 596 -9.39 -11.27 38.53
C THR A 596 -9.28 -11.51 37.03
N SER A 597 -8.30 -10.88 36.35
CA SER A 597 -8.12 -10.97 34.90
C SER A 597 -7.26 -12.16 34.46
N GLY A 598 -7.52 -13.34 35.04
CA GLY A 598 -6.89 -14.60 34.66
C GLY A 598 -5.92 -15.19 35.68
N TYR A 599 -6.31 -15.23 36.96
CA TYR A 599 -5.69 -16.09 37.97
C TYR A 599 -6.77 -16.93 38.64
N ASP A 600 -6.56 -18.24 38.65
CA ASP A 600 -7.44 -19.19 39.31
C ASP A 600 -6.89 -19.48 40.71
N THR A 601 -7.59 -18.95 41.72
CA THR A 601 -7.24 -19.10 43.13
C THR A 601 -7.33 -20.54 43.63
N SER A 602 -8.08 -21.42 42.94
CA SER A 602 -8.24 -22.82 43.31
C SER A 602 -7.06 -23.68 42.85
N THR A 603 -6.50 -23.39 41.69
CA THR A 603 -5.36 -24.11 41.11
C THR A 603 -4.02 -23.42 41.34
N GLY A 604 -4.02 -22.13 41.73
CA GLY A 604 -2.82 -21.33 41.93
C GLY A 604 -2.12 -20.95 40.62
N MET A 605 -2.83 -21.03 39.49
CA MET A 605 -2.29 -20.82 38.14
C MET A 605 -2.92 -19.61 37.46
N PHE A 606 -2.14 -18.93 36.62
CA PHE A 606 -2.67 -17.94 35.70
C PHE A 606 -3.37 -18.65 34.53
N THR A 607 -4.54 -18.15 34.14
CA THR A 607 -5.42 -18.74 33.15
C THR A 607 -5.52 -17.86 31.90
N ASP A 608 -5.97 -18.45 30.78
CA ASP A 608 -6.16 -17.78 29.49
C ASP A 608 -7.43 -16.91 29.42
N SER A 609 -7.95 -16.44 30.56
CA SER A 609 -9.16 -15.60 30.64
C SER A 609 -9.03 -14.30 29.83
N VAL A 610 -7.80 -13.83 29.63
CA VAL A 610 -7.47 -12.77 28.67
C VAL A 610 -6.92 -13.47 27.42
N SER A 611 -7.82 -13.82 26.51
CA SER A 611 -7.56 -14.68 25.34
C SER A 611 -6.75 -14.01 24.21
N VAL A 612 -5.98 -12.95 24.52
CA VAL A 612 -5.21 -12.15 23.57
C VAL A 612 -3.85 -11.79 24.16
N ASN A 613 -2.79 -11.89 23.35
CA ASN A 613 -1.44 -11.47 23.76
C ASN A 613 -1.27 -9.94 23.79
N HIS A 614 -2.24 -9.21 23.22
CA HIS A 614 -2.30 -7.76 23.13
C HIS A 614 -3.69 -7.31 23.56
N ILE A 615 -3.79 -6.41 24.54
CA ILE A 615 -5.08 -5.95 25.07
C ILE A 615 -5.52 -4.59 24.54
N ALA A 616 -4.69 -3.89 23.76
CA ALA A 616 -4.95 -2.53 23.30
C ALA A 616 -6.31 -2.41 22.58
N GLY A 617 -7.12 -1.44 23.00
CA GLY A 617 -8.46 -1.18 22.45
C GLY A 617 -9.52 -2.24 22.78
N SER A 618 -9.19 -3.27 23.55
CA SER A 618 -10.15 -4.31 23.97
C SER A 618 -10.95 -3.89 25.21
N LYS A 619 -11.93 -4.72 25.60
CA LYS A 619 -12.65 -4.55 26.87
C LYS A 619 -11.78 -4.70 28.13
N PHE A 620 -10.54 -5.16 27.98
CA PHE A 620 -9.56 -5.30 29.05
C PHE A 620 -8.57 -4.13 29.10
N ASP A 621 -8.67 -3.18 28.18
CA ASP A 621 -7.86 -1.97 28.12
C ASP A 621 -8.49 -0.87 28.97
N ALA A 622 -7.86 -0.54 30.09
CA ALA A 622 -8.35 0.50 30.99
C ALA A 622 -8.39 1.89 30.35
N ALA A 623 -7.48 2.21 29.42
CA ALA A 623 -7.52 3.48 28.71
C ALA A 623 -8.74 3.54 27.77
N ARG A 624 -9.02 2.45 27.04
CA ARG A 624 -10.22 2.36 26.19
C ARG A 624 -11.49 2.46 27.01
N VAL A 625 -11.57 1.72 28.12
CA VAL A 625 -12.81 1.62 28.92
C VAL A 625 -13.06 2.88 29.75
N LEU A 626 -12.02 3.48 30.34
CA LEU A 626 -12.19 4.64 31.24
C LEU A 626 -12.17 5.97 30.51
N TRP A 627 -11.41 6.09 29.41
CA TRP A 627 -11.32 7.34 28.66
C TRP A 627 -12.10 7.34 27.35
N GLY A 628 -12.52 6.19 26.82
CA GLY A 628 -13.33 6.13 25.60
C GLY A 628 -12.58 6.57 24.33
N GLY A 629 -13.34 6.85 23.27
CA GLY A 629 -12.79 7.26 21.97
C GLY A 629 -11.77 6.26 21.40
N THR A 630 -10.67 6.80 20.85
CA THR A 630 -9.55 6.01 20.30
C THR A 630 -8.42 5.78 21.31
N TRP A 631 -8.58 6.18 22.58
CA TRP A 631 -7.60 5.93 23.62
C TRP A 631 -7.40 4.43 23.86
N ARG A 632 -6.14 4.06 24.11
CA ARG A 632 -5.71 2.67 24.38
C ARG A 632 -4.39 2.65 25.15
N LEU A 633 -4.02 1.50 25.71
CA LEU A 633 -2.65 1.25 26.18
C LEU A 633 -1.66 1.38 25.01
N PRO A 634 -0.42 1.87 25.27
CA PRO A 634 0.65 1.83 24.28
C PRO A 634 1.14 0.40 24.06
N THR A 635 1.63 0.12 22.86
CA THR A 635 2.40 -1.10 22.59
C THR A 635 3.84 -0.96 23.11
N ASP A 636 4.56 -2.08 23.25
CA ASP A 636 6.00 -2.07 23.54
C ASP A 636 6.82 -1.39 22.43
N ASP A 637 6.40 -1.50 21.17
CA ASP A 637 7.02 -0.81 20.03
C ASP A 637 6.82 0.71 20.12
N GLU A 638 5.65 1.20 20.53
CA GLU A 638 5.37 2.63 20.72
C GLU A 638 6.15 3.21 21.90
N VAL A 639 6.39 2.42 22.95
CA VAL A 639 7.30 2.80 24.05
C VAL A 639 8.75 2.90 23.57
N ASP A 640 9.18 1.98 22.71
CA ASP A 640 10.52 2.01 22.12
C ASP A 640 10.67 3.18 21.14
N GLU A 641 9.63 3.50 20.38
CA GLU A 641 9.57 4.69 19.53
C GLU A 641 9.70 5.97 20.36
N LEU A 642 8.95 6.08 21.47
CA LEU A 642 9.04 7.20 22.41
C LEU A 642 10.47 7.36 22.96
N ARG A 643 11.16 6.25 23.24
CA ARG A 643 12.56 6.28 23.71
C ARG A 643 13.52 6.74 22.62
N ASN A 644 13.37 6.24 21.40
CA ASN A 644 14.36 6.37 20.35
C ASN A 644 14.22 7.67 19.55
N ASN A 645 13.02 8.27 19.53
CA ASN A 645 12.70 9.42 18.67
C ASN A 645 12.32 10.68 19.45
N CYS A 646 12.47 10.68 20.78
CA CYS A 646 12.28 11.87 21.62
C CYS A 646 13.50 12.12 22.50
N LYS A 647 13.72 13.39 22.83
CA LYS A 647 14.71 13.77 23.84
C LYS A 647 14.16 13.47 25.23
N LEU A 648 14.86 12.61 25.97
CA LEU A 648 14.54 12.24 27.35
C LEU A 648 15.41 13.01 28.34
N GLU A 649 14.80 13.82 29.20
CA GLU A 649 15.50 14.59 30.23
C GLU A 649 14.92 14.30 31.62
N TRP A 650 15.76 13.79 32.53
CA TRP A 650 15.34 13.61 33.92
C TRP A 650 15.29 14.95 34.63
N THR A 651 14.10 15.33 35.11
CA THR A 651 13.84 16.63 35.72
C THR A 651 12.79 16.54 36.83
N PHE A 652 12.40 17.69 37.38
CA PHE A 652 11.35 17.82 38.37
C PHE A 652 10.22 18.68 37.82
N GLN A 653 9.00 18.15 37.78
CA GLN A 653 7.80 18.93 37.47
C GLN A 653 6.93 19.01 38.72
N ASN A 654 6.68 20.23 39.20
CA ASN A 654 5.97 20.49 40.45
C ASN A 654 6.57 19.75 41.68
N GLY A 655 7.90 19.60 41.72
CA GLY A 655 8.60 18.89 42.79
C GLY A 655 8.60 17.36 42.66
N VAL A 656 7.89 16.80 41.67
CA VAL A 656 7.87 15.36 41.39
C VAL A 656 8.99 15.03 40.39
N PRO A 657 9.90 14.09 40.70
CA PRO A 657 10.94 13.66 39.75
C PRO A 657 10.35 12.78 38.64
N GLY A 658 10.91 12.85 37.43
CA GLY A 658 10.48 12.04 36.30
C GLY A 658 11.16 12.45 35.00
N TYR A 659 10.71 11.87 33.89
CA TYR A 659 11.21 12.23 32.56
C TYR A 659 10.32 13.28 31.91
N LEU A 660 10.92 14.39 31.52
CA LEU A 660 10.37 15.26 30.49
C LEU A 660 10.76 14.68 29.14
N VAL A 661 9.75 14.32 28.36
CA VAL A 661 9.90 13.73 27.03
C VAL A 661 9.52 14.79 26.01
N THR A 662 10.48 15.26 25.23
CA THR A 662 10.31 16.35 24.26
C THR A 662 10.45 15.82 22.85
N SER A 663 9.51 16.18 21.98
CA SER A 663 9.59 15.85 20.55
C SER A 663 10.84 16.44 19.91
N GLU A 664 11.56 15.62 19.12
CA GLU A 664 12.67 16.13 18.29
C GLU A 664 12.18 16.94 17.09
N LYS A 665 10.93 16.74 16.66
CA LYS A 665 10.32 17.46 15.53
C LYS A 665 9.77 18.83 15.95
N ASN A 666 9.25 18.95 17.17
CA ASN A 666 8.71 20.19 17.71
C ASN A 666 8.95 20.31 19.22
N ALA A 667 9.94 21.11 19.62
CA ALA A 667 10.33 21.28 21.02
C ALA A 667 9.22 21.84 21.95
N LYS A 668 8.10 22.37 21.41
CA LYS A 668 6.95 22.80 22.21
C LYS A 668 6.05 21.63 22.63
N ASN A 669 6.12 20.50 21.94
CA ASN A 669 5.33 19.32 22.24
C ASN A 669 6.11 18.41 23.18
N GLN A 670 5.62 18.30 24.41
CA GLN A 670 6.29 17.56 25.48
C GLN A 670 5.28 16.94 26.43
N ILE A 671 5.62 15.77 26.98
CA ILE A 671 4.90 15.12 28.07
C ILE A 671 5.83 14.89 29.25
N PHE A 672 5.25 14.70 30.44
CA PHE A 672 6.00 14.35 31.64
C PHE A 672 5.52 13.01 32.19
N LEU A 673 6.48 12.10 32.41
CA LEU A 673 6.27 10.78 32.99
C LEU A 673 6.85 10.77 34.43
N PRO A 674 6.00 10.92 35.47
CA PRO A 674 6.46 10.94 36.85
C PRO A 674 7.07 9.60 37.28
N ALA A 675 8.12 9.65 38.11
CA ALA A 675 8.71 8.49 38.76
C ALA A 675 7.89 8.06 40.01
N ALA A 676 6.60 7.78 39.80
CA ALA A 676 5.60 7.52 40.84
C ALA A 676 5.53 6.03 41.30
N GLY A 677 6.57 5.24 41.08
CA GLY A 677 6.64 3.86 41.55
C GLY A 677 5.68 2.89 40.84
N PHE A 678 5.40 1.78 41.53
CA PHE A 678 4.39 0.78 41.21
C PHE A 678 3.95 0.08 42.49
N ASN A 679 2.74 -0.47 42.54
CA ASN A 679 2.22 -1.16 43.71
C ASN A 679 2.45 -2.68 43.60
N ASN A 680 3.20 -3.25 44.54
CA ASN A 680 3.55 -4.68 44.55
C ASN A 680 2.86 -5.47 45.68
N GLY A 681 1.73 -4.96 46.17
CA GLY A 681 0.96 -5.56 47.26
C GLY A 681 0.04 -4.51 47.88
N THR A 682 0.41 -3.98 49.04
CA THR A 682 -0.34 -2.96 49.77
C THR A 682 0.35 -1.59 49.82
N SER A 683 1.51 -1.45 49.16
CA SER A 683 2.32 -0.24 49.18
C SER A 683 2.95 0.04 47.82
N VAL A 684 3.07 1.33 47.48
CA VAL A 684 3.80 1.78 46.29
C VAL A 684 5.30 1.70 46.57
N ALA A 685 6.01 0.89 45.79
CA ALA A 685 7.46 0.80 45.82
C ALA A 685 8.05 1.82 44.83
N GLY A 686 9.09 2.54 45.25
CA GLY A 686 9.90 3.35 44.34
C GLY A 686 9.47 4.77 44.08
N ASP A 687 8.41 5.23 44.74
CA ASP A 687 7.92 6.58 44.56
C ASP A 687 9.05 7.62 44.77
N GLY A 688 9.19 8.51 43.79
CA GLY A 688 10.26 9.50 43.71
C GLY A 688 11.58 9.01 43.10
N SER A 689 11.70 7.74 42.70
CA SER A 689 12.97 7.16 42.21
C SER A 689 12.86 6.32 40.95
N PHE A 690 11.73 5.63 40.74
CA PHE A 690 11.46 4.87 39.53
C PHE A 690 9.95 4.74 39.29
N ALA A 691 9.50 4.30 38.11
CA ALA A 691 8.10 3.99 37.84
C ALA A 691 7.91 2.87 36.83
N LYS A 692 6.72 2.26 36.83
CA LYS A 692 6.28 1.25 35.86
C LYS A 692 4.98 1.70 35.17
N TYR A 693 4.94 1.57 33.85
CA TYR A 693 3.77 1.88 33.03
C TYR A 693 3.41 0.68 32.17
N TRP A 694 2.16 0.22 32.22
CA TRP A 694 1.76 -0.94 31.43
C TRP A 694 1.82 -0.66 29.92
N THR A 695 2.31 -1.66 29.18
CA THR A 695 2.04 -1.78 27.75
C THR A 695 0.94 -2.82 27.53
N ASP A 696 0.46 -2.91 26.31
CA ASP A 696 -0.65 -3.79 25.96
C ASP A 696 -0.29 -5.28 25.90
N ARG A 697 1.00 -5.64 26.00
CA ARG A 697 1.50 -6.95 25.59
C ARG A 697 1.79 -7.89 26.76
N LEU A 698 1.29 -9.12 26.66
CA LEU A 698 1.63 -10.23 27.56
C LEU A 698 3.07 -10.72 27.31
N TYR A 699 3.81 -11.04 28.38
CA TYR A 699 5.15 -11.60 28.26
C TYR A 699 5.06 -13.13 28.11
N THR A 700 5.35 -13.64 26.92
CA THR A 700 5.28 -15.08 26.61
C THR A 700 6.63 -15.71 26.29
N TYR A 701 7.70 -14.91 26.15
CA TYR A 701 9.02 -15.42 25.79
C TYR A 701 9.68 -16.16 26.95
N LYS A 702 9.74 -17.50 26.87
CA LYS A 702 10.26 -18.39 27.93
C LYS A 702 9.50 -18.28 29.26
N ASP A 703 8.24 -17.85 29.21
CA ASP A 703 7.35 -17.78 30.37
C ASP A 703 6.04 -18.50 30.04
N ASP A 704 6.06 -19.82 30.21
CA ASP A 704 4.91 -20.69 29.98
C ASP A 704 3.82 -20.48 31.06
N THR A 705 4.13 -19.73 32.13
CA THR A 705 3.19 -19.45 33.23
C THR A 705 2.28 -18.26 32.93
N LYS A 706 2.60 -17.43 31.92
CA LYS A 706 1.84 -16.21 31.57
C LYS A 706 1.60 -15.27 32.76
N ALA A 707 2.49 -15.32 33.76
CA ALA A 707 2.37 -14.56 35.00
C ALA A 707 2.77 -13.09 34.82
N LYS A 708 3.38 -12.72 33.68
CA LYS A 708 3.98 -11.41 33.45
C LYS A 708 3.47 -10.72 32.19
N ALA A 709 3.50 -9.40 32.20
CA ALA A 709 3.25 -8.54 31.05
C ALA A 709 4.37 -7.50 30.90
N TYR A 710 4.49 -6.93 29.70
CA TYR A 710 5.46 -5.87 29.42
C TYR A 710 5.02 -4.54 30.03
N ALA A 711 5.99 -3.79 30.55
CA ALA A 711 5.83 -2.48 31.13
C ALA A 711 7.06 -1.61 30.83
N LEU A 712 6.84 -0.35 30.49
CA LEU A 712 7.90 0.66 30.50
C LEU A 712 8.39 0.84 31.94
N SER A 713 9.71 0.77 32.11
CA SER A 713 10.43 1.01 33.35
C SER A 713 11.27 2.27 33.19
N LEU A 714 11.09 3.23 34.11
CA LEU A 714 11.89 4.45 34.12
C LEU A 714 12.51 4.71 35.49
N ALA A 715 13.76 5.19 35.48
CA ALA A 715 14.52 5.71 36.62
C ALA A 715 15.60 6.67 36.08
N LYS A 716 16.28 7.44 36.93
CA LYS A 716 17.20 8.52 36.50
C LYS A 716 18.20 8.15 35.40
N SER A 717 18.69 6.91 35.38
CA SER A 717 19.68 6.41 34.42
C SER A 717 19.14 5.33 33.48
N SER A 718 17.82 5.12 33.42
CA SER A 718 17.24 4.02 32.66
C SER A 718 15.83 4.33 32.17
N PHE A 719 15.57 4.06 30.91
CA PHE A 719 14.25 4.14 30.28
C PHE A 719 14.14 2.93 29.36
N TYR A 720 13.46 1.85 29.76
CA TYR A 720 13.45 0.60 29.00
C TYR A 720 12.17 -0.22 29.24
N SER A 721 11.80 -1.05 28.27
CA SER A 721 10.69 -2.01 28.42
C SER A 721 11.17 -3.25 29.19
N ASP A 722 10.43 -3.67 30.21
CA ASP A 722 10.72 -4.86 31.02
C ASP A 722 9.43 -5.63 31.32
N LYS A 723 9.54 -6.83 31.90
CA LYS A 723 8.41 -7.64 32.34
C LYS A 723 8.11 -7.45 33.83
N MET A 724 6.84 -7.43 34.18
CA MET A 724 6.37 -7.36 35.56
C MET A 724 5.20 -8.31 35.78
N ALA A 725 5.02 -8.78 37.02
CA ALA A 725 3.92 -9.64 37.41
C ALA A 725 2.57 -8.93 37.18
N ARG A 726 1.62 -9.60 36.53
CA ARG A 726 0.34 -9.01 36.07
C ARG A 726 -0.54 -8.53 37.21
N GLU A 727 -0.41 -9.15 38.38
CA GLU A 727 -1.15 -8.81 39.59
C GLU A 727 -0.73 -7.47 40.20
N TYR A 728 0.47 -6.97 39.88
CA TYR A 728 0.99 -5.71 40.41
C TYR A 728 0.30 -4.50 39.79
N GLY A 729 0.17 -3.43 40.56
CA GLY A 729 -0.40 -2.16 40.12
C GLY A 729 0.63 -1.31 39.41
N ALA A 730 0.45 -1.03 38.12
CA ALA A 730 1.27 -0.07 37.37
C ALA A 730 0.44 1.11 36.87
N LEU A 731 1.12 2.18 36.50
CA LEU A 731 0.49 3.35 35.89
C LEU A 731 0.11 3.04 34.44
N ILE A 732 -0.83 3.82 33.89
CA ILE A 732 -1.17 3.77 32.47
C ILE A 732 -1.06 5.18 31.92
N ARG A 733 -0.23 5.34 30.88
CA ARG A 733 -0.12 6.54 30.07
C ARG A 733 -0.75 6.26 28.71
N PRO A 734 -2.02 6.64 28.49
CA PRO A 734 -2.73 6.29 27.26
C PRO A 734 -2.11 6.90 26.01
N VAL A 735 -2.36 6.24 24.88
CA VAL A 735 -2.06 6.74 23.53
C VAL A 735 -3.31 6.69 22.66
N MET A 736 -3.32 7.48 21.59
CA MET A 736 -4.37 7.44 20.58
C MET A 736 -3.79 7.71 19.18
N ASN A 737 -4.46 7.19 18.16
CA ASN A 737 -4.07 7.43 16.76
C ASN A 737 -4.46 8.86 16.33
N TYR A 738 -3.74 9.41 15.33
CA TYR A 738 -3.92 10.75 14.74
C TYR A 738 -5.25 11.00 14.05
#